data_AF-A0A5E5QIQ6-F1
#
_entry.id   AF-A0A5E5QIQ6-F1
#
_cell.length_a   1.000
_cell.length_b   1.000
_cell.length_c   1.000
_cell.angle_alpha   90.00
_cell.angle_beta   90.00
_cell.angle_gamma   90.00
#
_symmetry.space_group_name_H-M   'P 1'
#
loop_
_entity.id
_entity.type
_entity.pdbx_description
1 polymer ?
#
loop_
_entity_poly.entity_id
_entity_poly.type
_entity_poly.pdbx_seq_one_letter_code
_entity_poly.pdbx_strand_id
1 'polypeptide(L)'
;DINTKGEAVFVADSVKSNPLAELFAKQGDLDSNALKDLRAEFASDFDGYVDNLLAPEKRATSPSSSDIINGFSLGSDNHYNEFQSDSSANDNTANATNSNLQTIINNKLAALNLSGYNAQMIMNRAEAMSCGGCHQNSNDTEIAPNVNWPKSKSFVHVDEQGNLSPALTKQFLPARAALLADYWQKTVDRTVEKWRFSEVDVSSAFNDFGGFFNASNFPNVEAFAVLKADGSIVAWGESGWGGIGAPSDNGYTKIYSTASAFAALKADGSITAWGNSDWGGTGAPSDNGYTKIYSTGSAFAALKADGSITAWGDSNTGGTGAPSDNGYTKIYSTDSAFAALKADGSITAWGDSRYGGADTPSDNGYTKIYSTGSAFAALKADGSITAWGNSNYGGSGAPSTGVYTKIYSAGGAFAALKADGSIVMWGEDYGGGSGAPSGSGYTKIYSTRDAFAALKTDGSITAWGNSDHGGTGAPSDNGYTKIYSTWSAFAALKADGSITAWGNSDWGGSGAPSGNGYTKIYSTNGAFAALKADGSITVWGKSTNEVSISDNTPLGTPLGNGYTKIYSNADAFVAVKADGSITAWGSSYSGGTIPTSIGRIAPAKVVSYTMNGDISVDIEPIHRTTGHKSAAFVGGYNTIGAPTRMTWSLNAGLSKFSVMLRDTDNGTKYKVHLVAKMISKLGCNFIAINNAATCYGDVHNKLFISFDKA
;
A
#
# COMPACT_ATOMS: atom_id res chain seq x y z
N ASP A 1 16.63 -19.09 -26.31
CA ASP A 1 16.45 -18.46 -27.62
C ASP A 1 15.92 -19.48 -28.62
N ILE A 2 15.34 -19.08 -29.75
CA ILE A 2 14.87 -20.01 -30.81
C ILE A 2 15.67 -19.78 -32.09
N ASN A 3 16.35 -20.83 -32.56
CA ASN A 3 17.19 -20.71 -33.74
C ASN A 3 16.36 -20.59 -35.03
N THR A 4 17.04 -20.30 -36.14
CA THR A 4 16.43 -20.18 -37.48
C THR A 4 15.78 -21.47 -38.01
N LYS A 5 15.85 -22.57 -37.26
CA LYS A 5 15.20 -23.85 -37.54
C LYS A 5 13.99 -24.12 -36.64
N GLY A 6 13.60 -23.17 -35.78
CA GLY A 6 12.44 -23.28 -34.91
C GLY A 6 12.68 -24.12 -33.65
N GLU A 7 13.95 -24.43 -33.33
CA GLU A 7 14.30 -25.25 -32.17
C GLU A 7 14.59 -24.37 -30.95
N ALA A 8 14.12 -24.79 -29.79
CA ALA A 8 14.46 -24.16 -28.53
C ALA A 8 15.94 -24.45 -28.20
N VAL A 9 16.75 -23.39 -28.16
CA VAL A 9 18.17 -23.46 -27.80
C VAL A 9 18.37 -22.80 -26.44
N PHE A 10 18.96 -23.56 -25.53
CA PHE A 10 19.42 -23.04 -24.25
C PHE A 10 20.73 -22.26 -24.49
N VAL A 11 20.62 -20.93 -24.45
CA VAL A 11 21.77 -20.04 -24.41
C VAL A 11 22.08 -19.80 -22.94
N ALA A 12 23.32 -20.05 -22.54
CA ALA A 12 23.79 -19.67 -21.22
C ALA A 12 23.88 -18.15 -21.17
N ASP A 13 22.88 -17.51 -20.59
CA ASP A 13 22.90 -16.08 -20.31
C ASP A 13 23.52 -15.87 -18.93
N SER A 14 24.77 -15.41 -18.90
CA SER A 14 25.34 -14.86 -17.67
C SER A 14 24.61 -13.56 -17.41
N VAL A 15 24.09 -13.36 -16.19
CA VAL A 15 23.40 -12.17 -15.64
C VAL A 15 24.17 -10.85 -15.83
N LYS A 16 24.58 -10.49 -17.05
CA LYS A 16 25.62 -9.51 -17.36
C LYS A 16 25.31 -8.59 -18.54
N SER A 17 24.28 -8.82 -19.36
CA SER A 17 23.78 -7.76 -20.23
C SER A 17 22.83 -6.87 -19.41
N ASN A 18 23.40 -5.99 -18.59
CA ASN A 18 22.65 -4.90 -17.98
C ASN A 18 22.67 -3.71 -18.94
N PRO A 19 21.56 -3.38 -19.64
CA PRO A 19 21.53 -2.27 -20.60
C PRO A 19 21.60 -0.90 -19.91
N LEU A 20 21.74 -0.85 -18.59
CA LEU A 20 21.73 0.36 -17.80
C LEU A 20 22.66 1.47 -18.31
N ALA A 21 23.93 1.17 -18.52
CA ALA A 21 24.87 2.17 -19.02
C ALA A 21 24.42 2.73 -20.38
N GLU A 22 23.80 1.89 -21.18
CA GLU A 22 23.23 2.24 -22.49
C GLU A 22 21.98 3.12 -22.34
N LEU A 23 21.11 2.87 -21.35
CA LEU A 23 19.92 3.69 -21.08
C LEU A 23 20.29 5.15 -20.73
N PHE A 24 21.41 5.33 -20.04
CA PHE A 24 21.93 6.65 -19.67
C PHE A 24 22.76 7.29 -20.78
N ALA A 25 23.21 6.53 -21.78
CA ALA A 25 24.03 7.01 -22.88
C ALA A 25 23.20 7.76 -23.94
N LYS A 26 23.88 8.58 -24.75
CA LYS A 26 23.28 9.19 -25.94
C LYS A 26 22.89 8.10 -26.95
N GLN A 27 21.73 8.23 -27.58
CA GLN A 27 21.30 7.32 -28.65
C GLN A 27 22.33 7.27 -29.78
N GLY A 28 22.73 6.06 -30.17
CA GLY A 28 23.64 5.79 -31.27
C GLY A 28 22.93 5.27 -32.52
N ASP A 29 23.54 5.48 -33.68
CA ASP A 29 22.99 5.01 -34.97
C ASP A 29 22.93 3.47 -35.06
N LEU A 30 23.78 2.78 -34.29
CA LEU A 30 23.89 1.32 -34.22
C LEU A 30 22.99 0.67 -33.15
N ASP A 31 22.22 1.47 -32.38
CA ASP A 31 21.30 0.94 -31.37
C ASP A 31 20.18 0.13 -32.05
N SER A 32 19.81 -1.01 -31.47
CA SER A 32 18.65 -1.79 -31.92
C SER A 32 17.36 -0.98 -31.71
N ASN A 33 16.32 -1.24 -32.52
CA ASN A 33 15.04 -0.55 -32.34
C ASN A 33 14.46 -0.79 -30.94
N ALA A 34 14.60 -2.02 -30.42
CA ALA A 34 14.19 -2.34 -29.05
C ALA A 34 14.92 -1.51 -27.98
N LEU A 35 16.23 -1.24 -28.14
CA LEU A 35 16.98 -0.39 -27.22
C LEU A 35 16.59 1.09 -27.36
N LYS A 36 16.26 1.55 -28.57
CA LYS A 36 15.75 2.91 -28.81
C LYS A 36 14.38 3.13 -28.14
N ASP A 37 13.47 2.17 -28.29
CA ASP A 37 12.15 2.21 -27.66
C ASP A 37 12.27 2.18 -26.13
N LEU A 38 13.09 1.26 -25.60
CA LEU A 38 13.35 1.17 -24.15
C LEU A 38 13.99 2.44 -23.58
N ARG A 39 14.86 3.14 -24.33
CA ARG A 39 15.41 4.44 -23.93
C ARG A 39 14.36 5.55 -23.89
N ALA A 40 13.40 5.52 -24.81
CA ALA A 40 12.30 6.49 -24.83
C ALA A 40 11.37 6.29 -23.63
N GLU A 41 11.03 5.03 -23.32
CA GLU A 41 10.29 4.64 -22.12
C GLU A 41 11.06 5.04 -20.85
N PHE A 42 12.33 4.68 -20.77
CA PHE A 42 13.19 5.03 -19.64
C PHE A 42 13.25 6.55 -19.41
N ALA A 43 13.45 7.35 -20.47
CA ALA A 43 13.49 8.80 -20.34
C ALA A 43 12.12 9.39 -19.91
N SER A 44 11.01 8.80 -20.34
CA SER A 44 9.66 9.20 -19.91
C SER A 44 9.46 8.92 -18.42
N ASP A 45 9.87 7.75 -17.94
CA ASP A 45 9.71 7.35 -16.54
C ASP A 45 10.73 8.04 -15.61
N PHE A 46 11.89 8.41 -16.15
CA PHE A 46 12.97 9.03 -15.38
C PHE A 46 12.56 10.35 -14.72
N ASP A 47 11.58 11.08 -15.26
CA ASP A 47 11.00 12.27 -14.62
C ASP A 47 10.45 11.96 -13.21
N GLY A 48 9.74 10.83 -13.06
CA GLY A 48 9.23 10.34 -11.78
C GLY A 48 10.35 9.84 -10.87
N TYR A 49 11.42 9.28 -11.44
CA TYR A 49 12.60 8.91 -10.66
C TYR A 49 13.33 10.12 -10.11
N VAL A 50 13.46 11.22 -10.87
CA VAL A 50 14.06 12.47 -10.38
C VAL A 50 13.30 13.02 -9.18
N ASP A 51 11.97 12.90 -9.16
CA ASP A 51 11.16 13.31 -8.02
C ASP A 51 11.47 12.50 -6.74
N ASN A 52 11.77 11.21 -6.89
CA ASN A 52 12.21 10.35 -5.78
C ASN A 52 13.68 10.59 -5.39
N LEU A 53 14.53 10.94 -6.36
CA LEU A 53 15.93 11.29 -6.14
C LEU A 53 16.09 12.62 -5.39
N LEU A 54 15.13 13.53 -5.57
CA LEU A 54 15.02 14.83 -4.88
C LEU A 54 14.06 14.81 -3.69
N ALA A 55 13.63 13.63 -3.23
CA ALA A 55 12.70 13.51 -2.11
C ALA A 55 13.18 14.22 -0.82
N PRO A 56 14.48 14.20 -0.43
CA PRO A 56 14.96 14.94 0.74
C PRO A 56 14.69 16.45 0.65
N GLU A 57 14.99 17.05 -0.50
CA GLU A 57 14.82 18.47 -0.77
C GLU A 57 13.35 18.89 -0.89
N LYS A 58 12.46 17.96 -1.28
CA LYS A 58 11.01 18.19 -1.25
C LYS A 58 10.43 18.12 0.16
N ARG A 59 11.02 17.33 1.05
CA ARG A 59 10.56 17.16 2.44
C ARG A 59 10.99 18.31 3.35
N ALA A 60 12.11 18.97 3.06
CA ALA A 60 12.63 20.05 3.87
C ALA A 60 13.38 21.10 3.03
N THR A 61 13.27 22.37 3.42
CA THR A 61 13.96 23.49 2.75
C THR A 61 15.48 23.48 2.92
N SER A 62 16.01 22.74 3.90
CA SER A 62 17.44 22.57 4.15
C SER A 62 17.71 21.21 4.79
N PRO A 63 17.64 20.12 4.00
CA PRO A 63 17.85 18.76 4.52
C PRO A 63 19.31 18.60 4.97
N SER A 64 19.54 17.81 6.02
CA SER A 64 20.90 17.51 6.45
C SER A 64 21.62 16.63 5.41
N SER A 65 22.95 16.60 5.43
CA SER A 65 23.71 15.66 4.58
C SER A 65 23.28 14.21 4.77
N SER A 66 22.88 13.84 6.00
CA SER A 66 22.39 12.49 6.30
C SER A 66 21.00 12.23 5.71
N ASP A 67 20.11 13.21 5.75
CA ASP A 67 18.77 13.11 5.14
C ASP A 67 18.88 13.02 3.62
N ILE A 68 19.84 13.73 3.03
CA ILE A 68 20.16 13.60 1.61
C ILE A 68 20.63 12.17 1.33
N ILE A 69 21.69 11.69 1.98
CA ILE A 69 22.28 10.38 1.67
C ILE A 69 21.29 9.21 1.87
N ASN A 70 20.45 9.25 2.91
CA ASN A 70 19.55 8.14 3.25
C ASN A 70 18.14 8.28 2.66
N GLY A 71 17.79 9.46 2.14
CA GLY A 71 16.40 9.84 1.94
C GLY A 71 15.90 9.81 0.51
N PHE A 72 16.75 9.43 -0.44
CA PHE A 72 16.40 9.31 -1.85
C PHE A 72 16.34 7.84 -2.31
N SER A 73 15.55 7.59 -3.36
CA SER A 73 15.43 6.27 -3.97
C SER A 73 14.98 6.38 -5.43
N LEU A 74 14.98 5.27 -6.17
CA LEU A 74 14.37 5.21 -7.51
C LEU A 74 12.92 4.69 -7.48
N GLY A 75 12.39 4.28 -6.32
CA GLY A 75 11.05 3.69 -6.19
C GLY A 75 11.09 2.15 -6.12
N SER A 76 9.97 1.49 -6.43
CA SER A 76 9.79 0.02 -6.35
C SER A 76 9.52 -0.63 -7.73
N ASP A 77 10.12 -0.07 -8.77
CA ASP A 77 9.85 -0.46 -10.15
C ASP A 77 10.98 -1.32 -10.73
N ASN A 78 10.70 -2.62 -10.94
CA ASN A 78 11.65 -3.56 -11.54
C ASN A 78 11.72 -3.48 -13.07
N HIS A 79 10.97 -2.56 -13.72
CA HIS A 79 10.82 -2.52 -15.17
C HIS A 79 12.17 -2.46 -15.92
N TYR A 80 13.17 -1.75 -15.35
CA TYR A 80 14.50 -1.61 -15.94
C TYR A 80 15.60 -2.46 -15.25
N ASN A 81 15.20 -3.56 -14.57
CA ASN A 81 16.09 -4.49 -13.82
C ASN A 81 16.93 -3.85 -12.70
N GLU A 82 16.38 -2.84 -12.02
CA GLU A 82 16.87 -2.12 -10.82
C GLU A 82 18.41 -2.00 -10.60
N PHE A 83 19.18 -1.93 -11.68
CA PHE A 83 20.59 -1.53 -11.71
C PHE A 83 21.61 -2.54 -11.10
N GLN A 84 21.49 -3.83 -11.47
CA GLN A 84 22.58 -4.81 -11.27
C GLN A 84 23.77 -4.54 -12.21
N SER A 85 24.62 -3.58 -11.86
CA SER A 85 25.87 -3.30 -12.57
C SER A 85 27.06 -3.89 -11.81
N ASP A 86 28.03 -4.43 -12.56
CA ASP A 86 29.33 -4.80 -12.01
C ASP A 86 30.26 -3.56 -11.98
N SER A 87 31.39 -3.68 -11.28
CA SER A 87 32.18 -2.53 -10.85
C SER A 87 33.07 -1.93 -11.97
N SER A 88 32.60 -1.96 -13.22
CA SER A 88 33.34 -1.54 -14.40
C SER A 88 33.23 -0.02 -14.64
N ALA A 89 34.30 0.59 -15.16
CA ALA A 89 34.32 2.02 -15.49
C ALA A 89 33.39 2.38 -16.65
N ASN A 90 33.04 1.42 -17.51
CA ASN A 90 32.13 1.62 -18.64
C ASN A 90 30.66 1.67 -18.20
N ASP A 91 30.38 1.25 -16.97
CA ASP A 91 29.04 1.25 -16.38
C ASP A 91 28.74 2.56 -15.64
N ASN A 92 29.68 3.52 -15.64
CA ASN A 92 29.50 4.77 -14.92
C ASN A 92 28.47 5.67 -15.61
N THR A 93 27.22 5.53 -15.19
CA THR A 93 26.09 6.23 -15.80
C THR A 93 26.07 7.72 -15.48
N ALA A 94 26.74 8.13 -14.40
CA ALA A 94 26.83 9.53 -14.06
C ALA A 94 27.70 10.30 -15.06
N ASN A 95 28.72 9.68 -15.66
CA ASN A 95 29.53 10.31 -16.72
C ASN A 95 28.81 10.40 -18.08
N ALA A 96 27.56 9.94 -18.17
CA ALA A 96 26.84 9.91 -19.43
C ALA A 96 26.35 11.29 -19.87
N THR A 97 26.51 11.60 -21.17
CA THR A 97 26.22 12.92 -21.75
C THR A 97 24.82 13.02 -22.35
N ASN A 98 23.82 12.32 -21.80
CA ASN A 98 22.47 12.32 -22.35
C ASN A 98 21.75 13.65 -22.06
N SER A 99 21.62 14.47 -23.11
CA SER A 99 21.02 15.81 -23.03
C SER A 99 19.55 15.80 -22.62
N ASN A 100 18.79 14.73 -22.92
CA ASN A 100 17.37 14.65 -22.58
C ASN A 100 17.20 14.45 -21.07
N LEU A 101 17.94 13.52 -20.47
CA LEU A 101 17.91 13.29 -19.02
C LEU A 101 18.41 14.51 -18.25
N GLN A 102 19.47 15.16 -18.74
CA GLN A 102 19.95 16.42 -18.16
C GLN A 102 18.88 17.52 -18.22
N THR A 103 18.12 17.60 -19.31
CA THR A 103 17.02 18.57 -19.44
C THR A 103 15.90 18.28 -18.44
N ILE A 104 15.49 17.01 -18.30
CA ILE A 104 14.50 16.59 -17.31
C ILE A 104 14.94 16.99 -15.89
N ILE A 105 16.18 16.68 -15.51
CA ILE A 105 16.71 17.02 -14.20
C ILE A 105 16.75 18.54 -13.99
N ASN A 106 17.31 19.28 -14.95
CA ASN A 106 17.46 20.73 -14.83
C ASN A 106 16.10 21.43 -14.70
N ASN A 107 15.06 20.95 -15.39
CA ASN A 107 13.71 21.46 -15.25
C ASN A 107 13.16 21.26 -13.82
N LYS A 108 13.39 20.09 -13.21
CA LYS A 108 12.99 19.81 -11.82
C LYS A 108 13.77 20.63 -10.79
N LEU A 109 15.09 20.79 -11.00
CA LEU A 109 15.93 21.65 -10.16
C LEU A 109 15.48 23.11 -10.20
N ALA A 110 15.14 23.62 -11.39
CA ALA A 110 14.61 24.96 -11.57
C ALA A 110 13.24 25.13 -10.89
N ALA A 111 12.35 24.15 -11.03
CA ALA A 111 11.02 24.17 -10.40
C ALA A 111 11.08 24.20 -8.87
N LEU A 112 12.09 23.56 -8.27
CA LEU A 112 12.33 23.57 -6.82
C LEU A 112 13.20 24.75 -6.33
N ASN A 113 13.68 25.60 -7.26
CA ASN A 113 14.57 26.73 -6.97
C ASN A 113 15.82 26.34 -6.15
N LEU A 114 16.42 25.19 -6.45
CA LEU A 114 17.56 24.63 -5.72
C LEU A 114 18.88 25.22 -6.24
N SER A 115 19.42 26.20 -5.52
CA SER A 115 20.71 26.83 -5.85
C SER A 115 21.90 25.89 -5.62
N GLY A 116 22.87 25.89 -6.53
CA GLY A 116 24.10 25.10 -6.44
C GLY A 116 23.97 23.64 -6.90
N TYR A 117 22.75 23.15 -7.11
CA TYR A 117 22.52 21.82 -7.67
C TYR A 117 22.77 21.79 -9.17
N ASN A 118 23.19 20.63 -9.68
CA ASN A 118 23.33 20.39 -11.11
C ASN A 118 22.89 18.96 -11.47
N ALA A 119 22.70 18.70 -12.77
CA ALA A 119 22.26 17.39 -13.24
C ALA A 119 23.23 16.26 -12.85
N GLN A 120 24.54 16.53 -12.83
CA GLN A 120 25.55 15.54 -12.47
C GLN A 120 25.34 14.97 -11.06
N MET A 121 25.02 15.83 -10.09
CA MET A 121 24.72 15.41 -8.71
C MET A 121 23.53 14.44 -8.65
N ILE A 122 22.48 14.68 -9.43
CA ILE A 122 21.28 13.83 -9.44
C ILE A 122 21.53 12.51 -10.17
N MET A 123 22.35 12.55 -11.22
CA MET A 123 22.82 11.33 -11.91
C MET A 123 23.71 10.49 -10.98
N ASN A 124 24.58 11.11 -10.18
CA ASN A 124 25.34 10.42 -9.12
C ASN A 124 24.41 9.75 -8.09
N ARG A 125 23.27 10.37 -7.73
CA ARG A 125 22.27 9.74 -6.85
C ARG A 125 21.61 8.52 -7.50
N ALA A 126 21.21 8.63 -8.77
CA ALA A 126 20.63 7.52 -9.51
C ALA A 126 21.61 6.34 -9.57
N GLU A 127 22.88 6.64 -9.85
CA GLU A 127 23.94 5.64 -9.91
C GLU A 127 24.18 4.97 -8.56
N ALA A 128 24.17 5.73 -7.46
CA ALA A 128 24.35 5.21 -6.10
C ALA A 128 23.33 4.13 -5.69
N MET A 129 22.22 3.98 -6.43
CA MET A 129 21.23 2.92 -6.21
C MET A 129 21.60 1.58 -6.86
N SER A 130 22.72 1.53 -7.57
CA SER A 130 23.30 0.31 -8.16
C SER A 130 24.41 -0.31 -7.30
N CYS A 131 24.77 -1.57 -7.56
CA CYS A 131 25.90 -2.21 -6.87
C CYS A 131 27.24 -1.54 -7.22
N GLY A 132 27.50 -1.28 -8.51
CA GLY A 132 28.63 -0.50 -9.03
C GLY A 132 28.72 0.91 -8.44
N GLY A 133 27.60 1.62 -8.45
CA GLY A 133 27.53 3.01 -7.99
C GLY A 133 27.73 3.19 -6.50
N CYS A 134 26.98 2.45 -5.68
CA CYS A 134 27.05 2.57 -4.22
C CYS A 134 28.48 2.35 -3.68
N HIS A 135 29.23 1.43 -4.30
CA HIS A 135 30.53 1.00 -3.78
C HIS A 135 31.74 1.55 -4.53
N GLN A 136 31.60 1.92 -5.80
CA GLN A 136 32.73 2.35 -6.61
C GLN A 136 32.46 3.65 -7.36
N ASN A 137 31.48 3.70 -8.25
CA ASN A 137 31.37 4.80 -9.21
C ASN A 137 30.89 6.10 -8.55
N SER A 138 29.99 6.00 -7.58
CA SER A 138 29.54 7.13 -6.76
C SER A 138 30.35 7.25 -5.46
N ASN A 139 31.38 6.43 -5.26
CA ASN A 139 32.18 6.45 -4.04
C ASN A 139 32.94 7.78 -3.90
N ASP A 140 32.63 8.58 -2.87
CA ASP A 140 33.18 9.95 -2.68
C ASP A 140 32.82 10.96 -3.76
N THR A 141 31.76 10.71 -4.55
CA THR A 141 31.29 11.69 -5.54
C THR A 141 30.25 12.64 -4.95
N GLU A 142 30.21 13.87 -5.46
CA GLU A 142 29.28 14.89 -4.99
C GLU A 142 27.84 14.59 -5.47
N ILE A 143 26.92 14.42 -4.53
CA ILE A 143 25.50 14.10 -4.79
C ILE A 143 24.55 15.25 -4.43
N ALA A 144 25.07 16.28 -3.77
CA ALA A 144 24.41 17.55 -3.50
C ALA A 144 25.49 18.59 -3.19
N PRO A 145 25.17 19.90 -3.19
CA PRO A 145 26.15 20.93 -2.87
C PRO A 145 26.83 20.67 -1.53
N ASN A 146 28.15 20.43 -1.55
CA ASN A 146 28.96 20.11 -0.38
C ASN A 146 28.59 18.78 0.33
N VAL A 147 27.92 17.86 -0.37
CA VAL A 147 27.57 16.53 0.16
C VAL A 147 28.07 15.48 -0.80
N ASN A 148 29.04 14.68 -0.34
CA ASN A 148 29.54 13.53 -1.07
C ASN A 148 28.84 12.25 -0.60
N TRP A 149 28.61 11.33 -1.52
CA TRP A 149 28.25 9.96 -1.17
C TRP A 149 29.39 9.31 -0.38
N PRO A 150 29.09 8.58 0.70
CA PRO A 150 30.09 8.24 1.69
C PRO A 150 31.07 7.15 1.23
N LYS A 151 32.29 7.17 1.79
CA LYS A 151 33.39 6.29 1.36
C LYS A 151 33.19 4.80 1.68
N SER A 152 33.14 3.98 0.65
CA SER A 152 33.29 2.52 0.67
C SER A 152 34.76 2.10 0.58
N LYS A 153 35.07 0.84 0.89
CA LYS A 153 36.42 0.27 0.77
C LYS A 153 36.55 -0.52 -0.53
N SER A 154 36.56 0.19 -1.66
CA SER A 154 36.32 -0.41 -2.97
C SER A 154 34.92 -1.04 -3.01
N PHE A 155 34.72 -2.16 -3.72
CA PHE A 155 33.43 -2.85 -3.83
C PHE A 155 32.90 -3.51 -2.53
N VAL A 156 33.55 -3.26 -1.39
CA VAL A 156 33.20 -3.88 -0.10
C VAL A 156 33.08 -2.84 1.00
N HIS A 157 32.26 -3.13 2.01
CA HIS A 157 32.20 -2.35 3.25
C HIS A 157 32.99 -2.97 4.40
N VAL A 158 33.46 -4.20 4.23
CA VAL A 158 34.31 -4.91 5.19
C VAL A 158 35.46 -5.54 4.40
N ASP A 159 36.69 -5.12 4.71
CA ASP A 159 37.86 -5.70 4.06
C ASP A 159 38.25 -7.07 4.63
N GLU A 160 39.23 -7.74 4.01
CA GLU A 160 39.69 -9.06 4.44
C GLU A 160 40.23 -9.09 5.87
N GLN A 161 40.61 -7.93 6.40
CA GLN A 161 41.13 -7.75 7.76
C GLN A 161 40.01 -7.43 8.76
N GLY A 162 38.75 -7.36 8.31
CA GLY A 162 37.58 -7.12 9.16
C GLY A 162 37.34 -5.64 9.48
N ASN A 163 38.07 -4.73 8.84
CA ASN A 163 37.90 -3.30 9.08
C ASN A 163 36.70 -2.79 8.27
N LEU A 164 35.83 -2.01 8.93
CA LEU A 164 34.61 -1.46 8.34
C LEU A 164 34.88 -0.19 7.53
N SER A 165 34.04 0.09 6.52
CA SER A 165 34.11 1.32 5.72
C SER A 165 33.56 2.53 6.49
N PRO A 166 34.03 3.75 6.16
CA PRO A 166 33.41 4.99 6.65
C PRO A 166 31.93 5.11 6.30
N ALA A 167 31.50 4.67 5.11
CA ALA A 167 30.08 4.66 4.73
C ALA A 167 29.23 3.83 5.67
N LEU A 168 29.72 2.64 6.03
CA LEU A 168 29.01 1.78 6.94
C LEU A 168 28.99 2.39 8.35
N THR A 169 30.15 2.80 8.87
CA THR A 169 30.31 3.21 10.28
C THR A 169 29.82 4.62 10.61
N LYS A 170 29.90 5.58 9.67
CA LYS A 170 29.57 6.99 9.91
C LYS A 170 28.21 7.41 9.37
N GLN A 171 27.64 6.64 8.45
CA GLN A 171 26.42 7.03 7.76
C GLN A 171 25.32 5.97 7.90
N PHE A 172 25.50 4.80 7.29
CA PHE A 172 24.40 3.83 7.17
C PHE A 172 24.04 3.17 8.50
N LEU A 173 25.02 2.75 9.32
CA LEU A 173 24.72 2.15 10.61
C LEU A 173 24.13 3.17 11.60
N PRO A 174 24.67 4.39 11.76
CA PRO A 174 24.03 5.40 12.61
C PRO A 174 22.60 5.74 12.17
N ALA A 175 22.36 5.92 10.87
CA ALA A 175 21.01 6.20 10.36
C ALA A 175 20.04 5.05 10.63
N ARG A 176 20.49 3.80 10.48
CA ARG A 176 19.70 2.61 10.80
C ARG A 176 19.47 2.44 12.29
N ALA A 177 20.46 2.75 13.11
CA ALA A 177 20.32 2.76 14.56
C ALA A 177 19.31 3.82 15.01
N ALA A 178 19.32 5.01 14.40
CA ALA A 178 18.33 6.06 14.64
C ALA A 178 16.93 5.64 14.20
N LEU A 179 16.78 4.99 13.04
CA LEU A 179 15.50 4.42 12.59
C LEU A 179 15.01 3.30 13.51
N LEU A 180 15.90 2.43 13.98
CA LEU A 180 15.56 1.37 14.92
C LEU A 180 15.21 1.96 16.28
N ALA A 181 15.91 2.99 16.75
CA ALA A 181 15.62 3.69 17.98
C ALA A 181 14.29 4.47 17.88
N ASP A 182 14.01 5.12 16.75
CA ASP A 182 12.74 5.77 16.46
C ASP A 182 11.60 4.74 16.35
N TYR A 183 11.81 3.63 15.65
CA TYR A 183 10.88 2.51 15.60
C TYR A 183 10.65 1.96 17.01
N TRP A 184 11.72 1.74 17.79
CA TRP A 184 11.67 1.24 19.16
C TRP A 184 10.98 2.23 20.08
N GLN A 185 11.27 3.52 20.02
CA GLN A 185 10.53 4.54 20.76
C GLN A 185 9.06 4.57 20.33
N LYS A 186 8.77 4.50 19.03
CA LYS A 186 7.42 4.38 18.50
C LYS A 186 6.73 3.04 18.78
N THR A 187 7.44 2.00 19.21
CA THR A 187 6.87 0.67 19.50
C THR A 187 6.92 0.28 20.97
N VAL A 188 7.76 0.93 21.77
CA VAL A 188 7.88 0.77 23.22
C VAL A 188 7.14 1.88 23.96
N ASP A 189 6.94 3.05 23.34
CA ASP A 189 6.00 4.09 23.78
C ASP A 189 4.64 4.00 23.06
N ARG A 190 4.42 2.94 22.27
CA ARG A 190 3.08 2.54 21.84
C ARG A 190 2.67 1.27 22.55
N THR A 191 1.64 1.41 23.38
CA THR A 191 0.52 0.48 23.36
C THR A 191 0.34 -0.07 21.95
N VAL A 192 0.42 -1.40 21.75
CA VAL A 192 -0.17 -2.14 20.61
C VAL A 192 -1.37 -1.34 20.11
N GLU A 193 -1.48 -1.06 18.79
CA GLU A 193 -2.57 -0.27 18.20
C GLU A 193 -3.87 -0.60 18.96
N LYS A 194 -4.25 0.31 19.88
CA LYS A 194 -5.13 -0.04 21.01
C LYS A 194 -6.51 -0.47 20.51
N TRP A 195 -6.81 -0.03 19.30
CA TRP A 195 -8.06 -0.17 18.59
C TRP A 195 -7.77 -0.56 17.15
N ARG A 196 -8.07 -1.81 16.78
CA ARG A 196 -8.09 -2.27 15.39
C ARG A 196 -9.54 -2.47 14.98
N PHE A 197 -10.04 -1.61 14.09
CA PHE A 197 -11.41 -1.70 13.57
C PHE A 197 -11.54 -2.81 12.54
N SER A 198 -12.73 -2.96 11.94
CA SER A 198 -12.94 -3.85 10.80
C SER A 198 -11.92 -3.58 9.68
N GLU A 199 -11.56 -4.63 8.93
CA GLU A 199 -10.56 -4.55 7.85
C GLU A 199 -10.99 -3.59 6.73
N VAL A 200 -12.29 -3.36 6.59
CA VAL A 200 -12.88 -2.36 5.69
C VAL A 200 -13.87 -1.49 6.48
N ASP A 201 -13.69 -0.18 6.35
CA ASP A 201 -14.59 0.88 6.80
C ASP A 201 -15.13 1.65 5.57
N VAL A 202 -16.21 2.45 5.72
CA VAL A 202 -16.86 3.14 4.58
C VAL A 202 -15.89 4.05 3.84
N SER A 203 -15.05 4.79 4.56
CA SER A 203 -14.05 5.66 3.93
C SER A 203 -13.06 4.84 3.10
N SER A 204 -12.60 3.69 3.61
CA SER A 204 -11.68 2.83 2.87
C SER A 204 -12.34 2.22 1.61
N ALA A 205 -13.61 1.78 1.72
CA ALA A 205 -14.38 1.21 0.61
C ALA A 205 -14.46 2.17 -0.57
N PHE A 206 -14.77 3.44 -0.32
CA PHE A 206 -14.81 4.48 -1.36
C PHE A 206 -13.44 4.81 -1.95
N ASN A 207 -12.41 4.91 -1.11
CA ASN A 207 -11.22 5.67 -1.47
C ASN A 207 -9.98 4.84 -1.79
N ASP A 208 -9.96 3.55 -1.42
CA ASP A 208 -8.74 2.73 -1.45
C ASP A 208 -8.81 1.53 -2.42
N PHE A 209 -10.00 1.16 -2.93
CA PHE A 209 -10.19 -0.04 -3.77
C PHE A 209 -10.50 0.23 -5.24
N GLY A 210 -10.57 1.50 -5.66
CA GLY A 210 -10.91 1.88 -7.04
C GLY A 210 -12.39 1.66 -7.38
N GLY A 211 -13.26 1.70 -6.37
CA GLY A 211 -14.70 1.50 -6.44
C GLY A 211 -15.21 0.81 -5.17
N PHE A 212 -16.38 1.22 -4.67
CA PHE A 212 -16.94 0.72 -3.41
C PHE A 212 -17.07 -0.81 -3.39
N PHE A 213 -17.60 -1.39 -4.47
CA PHE A 213 -17.81 -2.84 -4.62
C PHE A 213 -16.53 -3.64 -4.91
N ASN A 214 -15.39 -2.97 -5.10
CA ASN A 214 -14.09 -3.66 -5.23
C ASN A 214 -13.45 -3.98 -3.86
N ALA A 215 -14.04 -3.49 -2.75
CA ALA A 215 -13.61 -3.84 -1.40
C ALA A 215 -13.82 -5.34 -1.13
N SER A 216 -12.97 -5.95 -0.31
CA SER A 216 -13.11 -7.38 0.00
C SER A 216 -14.29 -7.71 0.92
N ASN A 217 -14.82 -6.69 1.59
CA ASN A 217 -15.88 -6.80 2.57
C ASN A 217 -16.76 -5.56 2.49
N PHE A 218 -18.04 -5.74 2.74
CA PHE A 218 -18.99 -4.66 2.88
C PHE A 218 -18.79 -4.00 4.25
N PRO A 219 -18.60 -2.67 4.31
CA PRO A 219 -18.51 -2.00 5.59
C PRO A 219 -19.86 -2.10 6.32
N ASN A 220 -19.83 -2.35 7.63
CA ASN A 220 -21.04 -2.26 8.44
C ASN A 220 -21.56 -0.83 8.41
N VAL A 221 -22.88 -0.66 8.20
CA VAL A 221 -23.45 0.67 7.97
C VAL A 221 -23.83 1.40 9.27
N GLU A 222 -24.15 0.69 10.35
CA GLU A 222 -24.76 1.28 11.57
C GLU A 222 -24.02 0.95 12.88
N ALA A 223 -22.94 0.17 12.83
CA ALA A 223 -22.20 -0.23 14.02
C ALA A 223 -20.67 -0.18 13.82
N PHE A 224 -19.96 -0.05 14.92
CA PHE A 224 -18.51 -0.23 15.00
C PHE A 224 -18.19 -1.47 15.80
N ALA A 225 -17.13 -2.16 15.40
CA ALA A 225 -16.51 -3.23 16.16
C ALA A 225 -15.00 -3.03 16.16
N VAL A 226 -14.39 -3.19 17.34
CA VAL A 226 -12.99 -2.91 17.56
C VAL A 226 -12.33 -4.01 18.37
N LEU A 227 -11.21 -4.47 17.83
CA LEU A 227 -10.30 -5.42 18.43
C LEU A 227 -9.27 -4.69 19.29
N LYS A 228 -9.19 -5.08 20.56
CA LYS A 228 -8.20 -4.58 21.51
C LYS A 228 -6.85 -5.27 21.36
N ALA A 229 -5.85 -4.74 22.06
CA ALA A 229 -4.50 -5.29 22.13
C ALA A 229 -4.46 -6.74 22.65
N ASP A 230 -5.35 -7.10 23.59
CA ASP A 230 -5.47 -8.44 24.16
C ASP A 230 -6.25 -9.43 23.27
N GLY A 231 -6.74 -8.96 22.12
CA GLY A 231 -7.54 -9.77 21.20
C GLY A 231 -9.01 -9.90 21.59
N SER A 232 -9.50 -9.17 22.60
CA SER A 232 -10.94 -9.06 22.90
C SER A 232 -11.63 -8.01 22.01
N ILE A 233 -12.95 -8.12 21.83
CA ILE A 233 -13.72 -7.25 20.95
C ILE A 233 -14.71 -6.40 21.76
N VAL A 234 -14.87 -5.15 21.34
CA VAL A 234 -15.97 -4.29 21.79
C VAL A 234 -16.69 -3.75 20.57
N ALA A 235 -18.02 -3.76 20.62
CA ALA A 235 -18.87 -3.16 19.61
C ALA A 235 -19.82 -2.12 20.23
N TRP A 236 -20.25 -1.16 19.41
CA TRP A 236 -21.28 -0.18 19.74
C TRP A 236 -21.92 0.37 18.45
N GLY A 237 -23.01 1.12 18.61
CA GLY A 237 -23.90 1.53 17.51
C GLY A 237 -25.18 0.71 17.56
N GLU A 238 -25.83 0.55 16.41
CA GLU A 238 -27.16 -0.04 16.41
C GLU A 238 -27.14 -1.54 16.77
N SER A 239 -28.06 -1.92 17.66
CA SER A 239 -28.10 -3.26 18.23
C SER A 239 -28.33 -4.36 17.18
N GLY A 240 -29.25 -4.12 16.23
CA GLY A 240 -29.55 -5.05 15.14
C GLY A 240 -28.42 -5.23 14.13
N TRP A 241 -27.45 -4.31 14.11
CA TRP A 241 -26.31 -4.31 13.18
C TRP A 241 -25.02 -4.86 13.82
N GLY A 242 -25.13 -5.47 15.01
CA GLY A 242 -23.98 -5.99 15.73
C GLY A 242 -23.27 -4.96 16.60
N GLY A 243 -23.90 -3.81 16.89
CA GLY A 243 -23.46 -2.85 17.90
C GLY A 243 -23.51 -3.40 19.32
N ILE A 244 -24.15 -4.55 19.53
CA ILE A 244 -24.09 -5.34 20.77
C ILE A 244 -23.80 -6.81 20.45
N GLY A 245 -23.52 -7.61 21.49
CA GLY A 245 -23.38 -9.07 21.34
C GLY A 245 -22.03 -9.51 20.75
N ALA A 246 -21.02 -8.64 20.76
CA ALA A 246 -19.64 -9.03 20.44
C ALA A 246 -19.17 -10.19 21.36
N PRO A 247 -18.31 -11.10 20.85
CA PRO A 247 -17.85 -12.25 21.61
C PRO A 247 -17.10 -11.84 22.88
N SER A 248 -17.27 -12.63 23.94
CA SER A 248 -16.73 -12.35 25.27
C SER A 248 -15.32 -12.89 25.51
N ASP A 249 -14.85 -13.79 24.64
CA ASP A 249 -13.51 -14.36 24.66
C ASP A 249 -12.51 -13.50 23.87
N ASN A 250 -11.26 -13.94 23.82
CA ASN A 250 -10.13 -13.18 23.27
C ASN A 250 -9.33 -14.01 22.24
N GLY A 251 -8.20 -13.45 21.78
CA GLY A 251 -7.33 -14.09 20.79
C GLY A 251 -7.77 -13.86 19.34
N TYR A 252 -8.73 -12.96 19.10
CA TYR A 252 -9.07 -12.51 17.76
C TYR A 252 -7.94 -11.65 17.18
N THR A 253 -7.81 -11.71 15.86
CA THR A 253 -6.74 -11.04 15.12
C THR A 253 -7.26 -10.05 14.08
N LYS A 254 -8.48 -10.27 13.57
CA LYS A 254 -9.13 -9.46 12.55
C LYS A 254 -10.65 -9.44 12.73
N ILE A 255 -11.29 -8.36 12.28
CA ILE A 255 -12.74 -8.19 12.24
C ILE A 255 -13.16 -7.89 10.81
N TYR A 256 -14.20 -8.55 10.35
CA TYR A 256 -14.83 -8.36 9.05
C TYR A 256 -16.31 -8.05 9.26
N SER A 257 -16.97 -7.51 8.24
CA SER A 257 -18.39 -7.15 8.31
C SER A 257 -19.13 -7.48 7.01
N THR A 258 -20.43 -7.70 7.14
CA THR A 258 -21.43 -7.42 6.10
C THR A 258 -22.03 -6.04 6.42
N ALA A 259 -23.05 -5.59 5.68
CA ALA A 259 -23.71 -4.32 6.02
C ALA A 259 -24.30 -4.33 7.45
N SER A 260 -24.72 -5.50 7.97
CA SER A 260 -25.49 -5.61 9.23
C SER A 260 -24.99 -6.67 10.23
N ALA A 261 -23.82 -7.27 9.99
CA ALA A 261 -23.22 -8.24 10.89
C ALA A 261 -21.69 -8.15 10.89
N PHE A 262 -21.06 -8.80 11.87
CA PHE A 262 -19.61 -8.92 11.98
C PHE A 262 -19.18 -10.38 12.08
N ALA A 263 -17.95 -10.64 11.64
CA ALA A 263 -17.25 -11.90 11.84
C ALA A 263 -15.80 -11.64 12.27
N ALA A 264 -15.33 -12.30 13.32
CA ALA A 264 -13.97 -12.17 13.84
C ALA A 264 -13.17 -13.46 13.66
N LEU A 265 -11.90 -13.31 13.29
CA LEU A 265 -10.98 -14.41 12.95
C LEU A 265 -9.85 -14.50 13.97
N LYS A 266 -9.59 -15.71 14.49
CA LYS A 266 -8.45 -16.01 15.37
C LYS A 266 -7.22 -16.49 14.59
N ALA A 267 -6.07 -16.55 15.26
CA ALA A 267 -4.80 -16.97 14.67
C ALA A 267 -4.79 -18.45 14.20
N ASP A 268 -5.58 -19.31 14.84
CA ASP A 268 -5.80 -20.69 14.41
C ASP A 268 -6.79 -20.82 13.25
N GLY A 269 -7.38 -19.70 12.83
CA GLY A 269 -8.36 -19.62 11.76
C GLY A 269 -9.79 -19.96 12.18
N SER A 270 -10.11 -20.07 13.47
CA SER A 270 -11.50 -20.17 13.92
C SER A 270 -12.24 -18.83 13.79
N ILE A 271 -13.56 -18.90 13.57
CA ILE A 271 -14.42 -17.74 13.28
C ILE A 271 -15.55 -17.64 14.30
N THR A 272 -15.89 -16.42 14.70
CA THR A 272 -17.10 -16.12 15.48
C THR A 272 -17.85 -14.95 14.84
N ALA A 273 -19.15 -15.13 14.60
CA ALA A 273 -20.01 -14.09 14.02
C ALA A 273 -21.05 -13.59 15.04
N TRP A 274 -21.47 -12.34 14.88
CA TRP A 274 -22.55 -11.71 15.65
C TRP A 274 -23.22 -10.58 14.84
N GLY A 275 -24.38 -10.12 15.29
CA GLY A 275 -25.20 -9.13 14.58
C GLY A 275 -26.47 -9.75 14.01
N ASN A 276 -27.01 -9.19 12.92
CA ASN A 276 -28.25 -9.68 12.32
C ASN A 276 -28.10 -11.12 11.81
N SER A 277 -28.95 -12.05 12.27
CA SER A 277 -28.87 -13.47 11.92
C SER A 277 -29.02 -13.71 10.42
N ASP A 278 -29.89 -12.95 9.77
CA ASP A 278 -30.21 -13.10 8.34
C ASP A 278 -29.08 -12.52 7.46
N TRP A 279 -28.16 -11.76 8.05
CA TRP A 279 -27.04 -11.10 7.34
C TRP A 279 -25.68 -11.70 7.72
N GLY A 280 -25.66 -12.94 8.19
CA GLY A 280 -24.45 -13.67 8.55
C GLY A 280 -23.95 -13.47 9.97
N GLY A 281 -24.75 -12.83 10.85
CA GLY A 281 -24.46 -12.70 12.28
C GLY A 281 -24.56 -14.01 13.06
N THR A 282 -25.00 -15.10 12.42
CA THR A 282 -25.00 -16.46 12.96
C THR A 282 -24.58 -17.45 11.86
N GLY A 283 -24.28 -18.69 12.23
CA GLY A 283 -23.98 -19.76 11.26
C GLY A 283 -22.55 -19.77 10.72
N ALA A 284 -21.62 -19.05 11.35
CA ALA A 284 -20.19 -19.18 11.04
C ALA A 284 -19.71 -20.63 11.17
N PRO A 285 -18.73 -21.07 10.34
CA PRO A 285 -18.22 -22.43 10.37
C PRO A 285 -17.58 -22.78 11.72
N SER A 286 -17.74 -24.04 12.14
CA SER A 286 -17.26 -24.54 13.44
C SER A 286 -15.84 -25.10 13.43
N ASP A 287 -15.27 -25.31 12.24
CA ASP A 287 -13.88 -25.73 12.05
C ASP A 287 -12.93 -24.52 11.95
N ASN A 288 -11.65 -24.79 11.69
CA ASN A 288 -10.58 -23.80 11.73
C ASN A 288 -9.69 -23.84 10.46
N GLY A 289 -8.58 -23.09 10.48
CA GLY A 289 -7.66 -22.98 9.35
C GLY A 289 -8.07 -21.97 8.29
N TYR A 290 -9.10 -21.15 8.55
CA TYR A 290 -9.43 -20.01 7.69
C TYR A 290 -8.37 -18.91 7.82
N THR A 291 -8.06 -18.28 6.71
CA THR A 291 -7.00 -17.25 6.63
C THR A 291 -7.57 -15.87 6.32
N LYS A 292 -8.76 -15.82 5.71
CA LYS A 292 -9.42 -14.57 5.31
C LYS A 292 -10.93 -14.75 5.16
N ILE A 293 -11.68 -13.69 5.42
CA ILE A 293 -13.13 -13.63 5.24
C ILE A 293 -13.45 -12.51 4.24
N TYR A 294 -14.40 -12.77 3.36
CA TYR A 294 -14.96 -11.86 2.36
C TYR A 294 -16.45 -11.71 2.59
N SER A 295 -17.09 -10.69 2.03
CA SER A 295 -18.54 -10.55 2.16
C SER A 295 -19.21 -9.92 0.93
N THR A 296 -20.46 -10.29 0.70
CA THR A 296 -21.44 -9.48 -0.04
C THR A 296 -22.13 -8.51 0.93
N GLY A 297 -23.22 -7.87 0.52
CA GLY A 297 -24.02 -7.02 1.39
C GLY A 297 -24.56 -7.76 2.63
N SER A 298 -24.90 -9.05 2.52
CA SER A 298 -25.56 -9.83 3.58
C SER A 298 -25.05 -11.27 3.78
N ALA A 299 -23.98 -11.69 3.10
CA ALA A 299 -23.37 -13.00 3.31
C ALA A 299 -21.84 -12.93 3.45
N PHE A 300 -21.26 -13.91 4.11
CA PHE A 300 -19.82 -14.08 4.27
C PHE A 300 -19.30 -15.30 3.50
N ALA A 301 -18.04 -15.25 3.08
CA ALA A 301 -17.29 -16.38 2.55
C ALA A 301 -15.88 -16.41 3.14
N ALA A 302 -15.50 -17.50 3.81
CA ALA A 302 -14.19 -17.69 4.41
C ALA A 302 -13.30 -18.62 3.57
N LEU A 303 -12.03 -18.24 3.41
CA LEU A 303 -11.03 -18.90 2.57
C LEU A 303 -9.92 -19.53 3.43
N LYS A 304 -9.60 -20.80 3.19
CA LYS A 304 -8.46 -21.50 3.81
C LYS A 304 -7.19 -21.42 2.95
N ALA A 305 -6.06 -21.82 3.54
CA ALA A 305 -4.76 -21.80 2.87
C ALA A 305 -4.66 -22.77 1.68
N ASP A 306 -5.42 -23.87 1.68
CA ASP A 306 -5.53 -24.80 0.56
C ASP A 306 -6.49 -24.29 -0.54
N GLY A 307 -7.11 -23.14 -0.32
CA GLY A 307 -8.07 -22.52 -1.22
C GLY A 307 -9.48 -23.08 -1.14
N SER A 308 -9.83 -23.88 -0.13
CA SER A 308 -11.23 -24.26 0.12
C SER A 308 -12.04 -23.08 0.69
N ILE A 309 -13.34 -23.04 0.37
CA ILE A 309 -14.25 -21.94 0.71
C ILE A 309 -15.43 -22.46 1.52
N THR A 310 -15.86 -21.69 2.52
CA THR A 310 -17.13 -21.92 3.23
C THR A 310 -17.91 -20.62 3.33
N ALA A 311 -19.18 -20.64 2.95
CA ALA A 311 -20.06 -19.48 3.00
C ALA A 311 -21.18 -19.65 4.03
N TRP A 312 -21.66 -18.52 4.57
CA TRP A 312 -22.81 -18.45 5.48
C TRP A 312 -23.48 -17.07 5.40
N GLY A 313 -24.71 -16.95 5.92
CA GLY A 313 -25.54 -15.74 5.83
C GLY A 313 -26.74 -15.94 4.91
N ASP A 314 -27.26 -14.86 4.31
CA ASP A 314 -28.42 -14.93 3.42
C ASP A 314 -28.13 -15.82 2.20
N SER A 315 -28.93 -16.87 2.03
CA SER A 315 -28.80 -17.80 0.89
C SER A 315 -28.99 -17.12 -0.46
N ASN A 316 -29.78 -16.04 -0.53
CA ASN A 316 -30.03 -15.32 -1.77
C ASN A 316 -28.84 -14.45 -2.19
N THR A 317 -27.89 -14.16 -1.28
CA THR A 317 -26.73 -13.30 -1.55
C THR A 317 -25.40 -14.06 -1.49
N GLY A 318 -25.45 -15.38 -1.64
CA GLY A 318 -24.27 -16.25 -1.67
C GLY A 318 -23.86 -16.82 -0.32
N GLY A 319 -24.72 -16.74 0.70
CA GLY A 319 -24.53 -17.41 2.00
C GLY A 319 -24.59 -18.94 1.91
N THR A 320 -24.98 -19.50 0.77
CA THR A 320 -24.91 -20.93 0.45
C THR A 320 -24.41 -21.11 -0.99
N GLY A 321 -24.04 -22.35 -1.36
CA GLY A 321 -23.65 -22.67 -2.73
C GLY A 321 -22.20 -22.35 -3.10
N ALA A 322 -21.33 -22.10 -2.10
CA ALA A 322 -19.90 -22.00 -2.32
C ALA A 322 -19.34 -23.27 -3.01
N PRO A 323 -18.30 -23.12 -3.87
CA PRO A 323 -17.70 -24.26 -4.57
C PRO A 323 -17.12 -25.29 -3.60
N SER A 324 -17.22 -26.58 -3.97
CA SER A 324 -16.77 -27.70 -3.14
C SER A 324 -15.33 -28.13 -3.39
N ASP A 325 -14.71 -27.64 -4.46
CA ASP A 325 -13.30 -27.83 -4.78
C ASP A 325 -12.40 -26.75 -4.14
N ASN A 326 -11.10 -26.82 -4.40
CA ASN A 326 -10.08 -26.01 -3.74
C ASN A 326 -9.13 -25.32 -4.75
N GLY A 327 -8.07 -24.69 -4.24
CA GLY A 327 -7.09 -23.96 -5.05
C GLY A 327 -7.50 -22.52 -5.38
N TYR A 328 -8.58 -22.01 -4.78
CA TYR A 328 -8.92 -20.59 -4.87
C TYR A 328 -7.93 -19.74 -4.07
N THR A 329 -7.55 -18.60 -4.64
CA THR A 329 -6.56 -17.69 -4.05
C THR A 329 -7.19 -16.40 -3.56
N LYS A 330 -8.36 -16.03 -4.12
CA LYS A 330 -9.04 -14.78 -3.81
C LYS A 330 -10.53 -14.87 -4.12
N ILE A 331 -11.33 -14.13 -3.36
CA ILE A 331 -12.77 -13.98 -3.57
C ILE A 331 -13.05 -12.49 -3.81
N TYR A 332 -14.02 -12.23 -4.67
CA TYR A 332 -14.56 -10.93 -5.01
C TYR A 332 -16.08 -10.99 -4.85
N SER A 333 -16.74 -9.85 -4.68
CA SER A 333 -18.17 -9.78 -4.46
C SER A 333 -18.82 -8.62 -5.19
N THR A 334 -20.08 -8.81 -5.57
CA THR A 334 -21.05 -7.74 -5.84
C THR A 334 -21.95 -7.58 -4.60
N ASP A 335 -23.07 -6.87 -4.69
CA ASP A 335 -24.02 -6.77 -3.58
C ASP A 335 -24.58 -8.12 -3.14
N SER A 336 -24.74 -9.07 -4.07
CA SER A 336 -25.47 -10.33 -3.84
C SER A 336 -24.84 -11.58 -4.47
N ALA A 337 -23.61 -11.49 -4.98
CA ALA A 337 -22.90 -12.65 -5.51
C ALA A 337 -21.41 -12.61 -5.19
N PHE A 338 -20.80 -13.79 -5.17
CA PHE A 338 -19.36 -13.97 -5.04
C PHE A 338 -18.76 -14.54 -6.33
N ALA A 339 -17.50 -14.20 -6.60
CA ALA A 339 -16.67 -14.81 -7.62
C ALA A 339 -15.29 -15.16 -7.03
N ALA A 340 -14.90 -16.43 -7.08
CA ALA A 340 -13.61 -16.92 -6.60
C ALA A 340 -12.66 -17.19 -7.77
N LEU A 341 -11.39 -16.79 -7.60
CA LEU A 341 -10.32 -16.84 -8.59
C LEU A 341 -9.23 -17.83 -8.18
N LYS A 342 -8.85 -18.74 -9.06
CA LYS A 342 -7.72 -19.66 -8.88
C LYS A 342 -6.41 -19.10 -9.45
N ALA A 343 -5.29 -19.76 -9.11
CA ALA A 343 -3.95 -19.36 -9.58
C ALA A 343 -3.76 -19.49 -11.10
N ASP A 344 -4.48 -20.42 -11.75
CA ASP A 344 -4.50 -20.55 -13.22
C ASP A 344 -5.41 -19.52 -13.91
N GLY A 345 -6.08 -18.69 -13.12
CA GLY A 345 -7.00 -17.66 -13.58
C GLY A 345 -8.40 -18.18 -13.91
N SER A 346 -8.77 -19.41 -13.57
CA SER A 346 -10.16 -19.87 -13.68
C SER A 346 -11.04 -19.25 -12.58
N ILE A 347 -12.32 -19.05 -12.90
CA ILE A 347 -13.30 -18.35 -12.05
C ILE A 347 -14.49 -19.26 -11.75
N THR A 348 -14.99 -19.20 -10.53
CA THR A 348 -16.27 -19.81 -10.15
C THR A 348 -17.09 -18.81 -9.36
N ALA A 349 -18.36 -18.63 -9.72
CA ALA A 349 -19.28 -17.71 -9.03
C ALA A 349 -20.45 -18.46 -8.41
N TRP A 350 -21.03 -17.84 -7.38
CA TRP A 350 -22.24 -18.31 -6.71
C TRP A 350 -23.00 -17.14 -6.07
N GLY A 351 -24.26 -17.35 -5.69
CA GLY A 351 -25.17 -16.31 -5.20
C GLY A 351 -26.28 -16.00 -6.21
N ASP A 352 -26.86 -14.79 -6.16
CA ASP A 352 -27.91 -14.39 -7.09
C ASP A 352 -27.36 -14.27 -8.52
N SER A 353 -27.94 -15.02 -9.46
CA SER A 353 -27.52 -14.99 -10.87
C SER A 353 -27.70 -13.61 -11.50
N ARG A 354 -28.69 -12.83 -11.05
CA ARG A 354 -28.91 -11.44 -11.52
C ARG A 354 -27.79 -10.49 -11.10
N TYR A 355 -26.95 -10.89 -10.15
CA TYR A 355 -25.81 -10.13 -9.64
C TYR A 355 -24.46 -10.73 -10.04
N GLY A 356 -24.46 -11.67 -11.00
CA GLY A 356 -23.24 -12.34 -11.47
C GLY A 356 -22.89 -13.63 -10.73
N GLY A 357 -23.80 -14.19 -9.93
CA GLY A 357 -23.64 -15.48 -9.25
C GLY A 357 -23.69 -16.70 -10.16
N ALA A 358 -23.80 -16.50 -11.48
CA ALA A 358 -23.80 -17.52 -12.51
C ALA A 358 -23.14 -16.98 -13.79
N ASP A 359 -23.06 -17.82 -14.82
CA ASP A 359 -22.60 -17.45 -16.18
C ASP A 359 -21.17 -16.87 -16.21
N THR A 360 -20.27 -17.43 -15.40
CA THR A 360 -18.85 -17.06 -15.40
C THR A 360 -18.19 -17.38 -16.75
N PRO A 361 -17.16 -16.62 -17.14
CA PRO A 361 -16.34 -16.95 -18.30
C PRO A 361 -15.77 -18.36 -18.21
N SER A 362 -15.75 -19.08 -19.34
CA SER A 362 -15.26 -20.47 -19.41
C SER A 362 -13.75 -20.59 -19.66
N ASP A 363 -13.11 -19.48 -20.02
CA ASP A 363 -11.67 -19.38 -20.25
C ASP A 363 -10.90 -19.04 -18.96
N ASN A 364 -9.57 -19.06 -19.04
CA ASN A 364 -8.66 -18.87 -17.91
C ASN A 364 -7.63 -17.75 -18.17
N GLY A 365 -6.63 -17.63 -17.29
CA GLY A 365 -5.60 -16.59 -17.37
C GLY A 365 -6.02 -15.23 -16.82
N TYR A 366 -7.17 -15.15 -16.16
CA TYR A 366 -7.58 -13.96 -15.42
C TYR A 366 -6.68 -13.73 -14.21
N THR A 367 -6.28 -12.49 -14.00
CA THR A 367 -5.38 -12.10 -12.90
C THR A 367 -6.12 -11.34 -11.81
N LYS A 368 -7.24 -10.70 -12.15
CA LYS A 368 -8.02 -9.89 -11.24
C LYS A 368 -9.47 -9.77 -11.68
N ILE A 369 -10.37 -9.63 -10.72
CA ILE A 369 -11.79 -9.35 -10.93
C ILE A 369 -12.10 -7.99 -10.29
N TYR A 370 -13.03 -7.27 -10.91
CA TYR A 370 -13.59 -6.00 -10.44
C TYR A 370 -15.10 -6.11 -10.46
N SER A 371 -15.78 -5.34 -9.60
CA SER A 371 -17.21 -5.44 -9.39
C SER A 371 -17.87 -4.07 -9.46
N THR A 372 -19.07 -4.03 -10.03
CA THR A 372 -20.10 -3.00 -9.75
C THR A 372 -21.08 -3.55 -8.71
N GLY A 373 -22.20 -2.88 -8.46
CA GLY A 373 -23.23 -3.39 -7.55
C GLY A 373 -23.81 -4.73 -8.00
N SER A 374 -23.88 -5.01 -9.32
CA SER A 374 -24.55 -6.22 -9.87
C SER A 374 -23.82 -6.93 -11.01
N ALA A 375 -22.57 -6.58 -11.30
CA ALA A 375 -21.80 -7.22 -12.37
C ALA A 375 -20.32 -7.34 -12.02
N PHE A 376 -19.65 -8.25 -12.71
CA PHE A 376 -18.21 -8.45 -12.62
C PHE A 376 -17.51 -8.18 -13.95
N ALA A 377 -16.25 -7.78 -13.87
CA ALA A 377 -15.32 -7.68 -14.98
C ALA A 377 -13.97 -8.30 -14.60
N ALA A 378 -13.54 -9.32 -15.33
CA ALA A 378 -12.26 -9.99 -15.13
C ALA A 378 -11.22 -9.52 -16.14
N LEU A 379 -10.01 -9.24 -15.65
CA LEU A 379 -8.87 -8.70 -16.41
C LEU A 379 -7.75 -9.74 -16.50
N LYS A 380 -7.26 -10.00 -17.71
CA LYS A 380 -6.08 -10.83 -17.97
C LYS A 380 -4.79 -10.02 -18.01
N ALA A 381 -3.65 -10.70 -17.97
CA ALA A 381 -2.33 -10.09 -18.04
C ALA A 381 -2.05 -9.40 -19.39
N ASP A 382 -2.67 -9.87 -20.47
CA ASP A 382 -2.61 -9.25 -21.80
C ASP A 382 -3.50 -7.99 -21.93
N GLY A 383 -4.21 -7.63 -20.85
CA GLY A 383 -5.10 -6.50 -20.80
C GLY A 383 -6.52 -6.78 -21.32
N SER A 384 -6.84 -8.00 -21.76
CA SER A 384 -8.19 -8.36 -22.20
C SER A 384 -9.19 -8.42 -21.03
N ILE A 385 -10.45 -8.04 -21.31
CA ILE A 385 -11.52 -7.93 -20.32
C ILE A 385 -12.72 -8.78 -20.73
N THR A 386 -13.24 -9.55 -19.79
CA THR A 386 -14.54 -10.24 -19.94
C THR A 386 -15.45 -9.83 -18.79
N ALA A 387 -16.69 -9.46 -19.10
CA ALA A 387 -17.70 -9.09 -18.11
C ALA A 387 -18.88 -10.07 -18.11
N TRP A 388 -19.52 -10.22 -16.95
CA TRP A 388 -20.73 -11.04 -16.76
C TRP A 388 -21.59 -10.49 -15.60
N GLY A 389 -22.82 -10.98 -15.49
CA GLY A 389 -23.82 -10.49 -14.53
C GLY A 389 -24.85 -9.57 -15.20
N ASN A 390 -25.42 -8.62 -14.46
CA ASN A 390 -26.47 -7.75 -14.98
C ASN A 390 -25.96 -6.84 -16.11
N SER A 391 -26.55 -6.94 -17.30
CA SER A 391 -26.15 -6.12 -18.46
C SER A 391 -26.27 -4.61 -18.21
N ASN A 392 -27.28 -4.19 -17.43
CA ASN A 392 -27.50 -2.78 -17.11
C ASN A 392 -26.46 -2.23 -16.14
N TYR A 393 -25.69 -3.09 -15.47
CA TYR A 393 -24.64 -2.72 -14.52
C TYR A 393 -23.22 -3.01 -15.07
N GLY A 394 -23.10 -3.20 -16.39
CA GLY A 394 -21.81 -3.50 -17.04
C GLY A 394 -21.45 -4.97 -17.13
N GLY A 395 -22.39 -5.89 -16.86
CA GLY A 395 -22.23 -7.33 -17.07
C GLY A 395 -22.17 -7.75 -18.54
N SER A 396 -22.24 -6.80 -19.44
CA SER A 396 -22.04 -6.96 -20.89
C SER A 396 -21.44 -5.69 -21.47
N GLY A 397 -20.92 -5.74 -22.70
CA GLY A 397 -20.41 -4.56 -23.39
C GLY A 397 -18.99 -4.15 -22.98
N ALA A 398 -18.26 -5.01 -22.27
CA ALA A 398 -16.83 -4.82 -22.03
C ALA A 398 -16.06 -4.65 -23.36
N PRO A 399 -15.03 -3.80 -23.41
CA PRO A 399 -14.31 -3.53 -24.64
C PRO A 399 -13.58 -4.78 -25.15
N SER A 400 -13.80 -5.12 -26.42
CA SER A 400 -13.22 -6.31 -27.06
C SER A 400 -11.79 -6.10 -27.60
N THR A 401 -11.28 -4.87 -27.55
CA THR A 401 -9.94 -4.52 -28.03
C THR A 401 -9.26 -3.54 -27.09
N GLY A 402 -7.93 -3.57 -27.07
CA GLY A 402 -7.08 -2.71 -26.25
C GLY A 402 -6.31 -3.50 -25.18
N VAL A 403 -5.26 -2.86 -24.65
CA VAL A 403 -4.47 -3.37 -23.52
C VAL A 403 -4.75 -2.47 -22.33
N TYR A 404 -5.54 -2.99 -21.39
CA TYR A 404 -5.95 -2.25 -20.20
C TYR A 404 -5.08 -2.65 -19.00
N THR A 405 -4.64 -1.67 -18.22
CA THR A 405 -3.78 -1.90 -17.06
C THR A 405 -4.60 -2.01 -15.77
N LYS A 406 -5.78 -1.38 -15.73
CA LYS A 406 -6.63 -1.34 -14.54
C LYS A 406 -8.08 -1.01 -14.87
N ILE A 407 -9.00 -1.54 -14.07
CA ILE A 407 -10.42 -1.22 -14.11
C ILE A 407 -10.80 -0.51 -12.79
N TYR A 408 -11.72 0.43 -12.89
CA TYR A 408 -12.35 1.15 -11.79
C TYR A 408 -13.87 1.00 -11.92
N SER A 409 -14.59 1.07 -10.81
CA SER A 409 -16.02 0.77 -10.78
C SER A 409 -16.80 1.87 -10.06
N ALA A 410 -17.93 2.25 -10.64
CA ALA A 410 -19.04 2.92 -9.97
C ALA A 410 -20.13 1.89 -9.61
N GLY A 411 -21.31 2.33 -9.19
CA GLY A 411 -22.44 1.48 -8.84
C GLY A 411 -22.98 0.67 -10.01
N GLY A 412 -23.09 1.28 -11.20
CA GLY A 412 -23.63 0.64 -12.42
C GLY A 412 -22.67 0.57 -13.61
N ALA A 413 -21.44 1.08 -13.48
CA ALA A 413 -20.55 1.23 -14.63
C ALA A 413 -19.08 0.93 -14.29
N PHE A 414 -18.32 0.59 -15.32
CA PHE A 414 -16.88 0.36 -15.26
C PHE A 414 -16.12 1.38 -16.11
N ALA A 415 -14.92 1.74 -15.69
CA ALA A 415 -13.96 2.53 -16.44
C ALA A 415 -12.59 1.82 -16.46
N ALA A 416 -12.12 1.43 -17.64
CA ALA A 416 -10.82 0.82 -17.86
C ALA A 416 -9.79 1.85 -18.33
N LEU A 417 -8.62 1.84 -17.70
CA LEU A 417 -7.48 2.71 -17.97
C LEU A 417 -6.44 1.95 -18.80
N LYS A 418 -5.94 2.57 -19.87
CA LYS A 418 -4.84 2.07 -20.69
C LYS A 418 -3.49 2.61 -20.22
N ALA A 419 -2.39 2.03 -20.72
CA ALA A 419 -1.03 2.46 -20.39
C ALA A 419 -0.73 3.92 -20.79
N ASP A 420 -1.31 4.40 -21.89
CA ASP A 420 -1.19 5.80 -22.31
C ASP A 420 -2.05 6.77 -21.46
N GLY A 421 -2.84 6.23 -20.53
CA GLY A 421 -3.76 6.99 -19.69
C GLY A 421 -5.06 7.38 -20.39
N SER A 422 -5.41 6.79 -21.53
CA SER A 422 -6.75 6.92 -22.11
C SER A 422 -7.77 5.99 -21.42
N ILE A 423 -9.05 6.38 -21.46
CA ILE A 423 -10.13 5.73 -20.70
C ILE A 423 -11.18 5.18 -21.65
N VAL A 424 -11.62 3.94 -21.40
CA VAL A 424 -12.79 3.32 -22.04
C VAL A 424 -13.75 2.90 -20.94
N MET A 425 -15.05 3.03 -21.16
CA MET A 425 -16.07 2.70 -20.18
C MET A 425 -17.19 1.87 -20.78
N TRP A 426 -17.96 1.23 -19.91
CA TRP A 426 -19.19 0.53 -20.27
C TRP A 426 -20.08 0.34 -19.04
N GLY A 427 -21.33 -0.05 -19.26
CA GLY A 427 -22.34 -0.24 -18.21
C GLY A 427 -23.44 0.80 -18.30
N GLU A 428 -24.04 1.16 -17.18
CA GLU A 428 -25.17 2.09 -17.14
C GLU A 428 -24.78 3.48 -17.66
N ASP A 429 -25.43 3.94 -18.73
CA ASP A 429 -25.13 5.24 -19.36
C ASP A 429 -25.19 6.41 -18.37
N TYR A 430 -26.22 6.43 -17.51
CA TYR A 430 -26.43 7.48 -16.52
C TYR A 430 -25.44 7.40 -15.34
N GLY A 431 -24.99 6.20 -14.98
CA GLY A 431 -23.99 5.94 -13.93
C GLY A 431 -22.54 6.15 -14.37
N GLY A 432 -22.32 6.81 -15.52
CA GLY A 432 -20.99 7.04 -16.07
C GLY A 432 -20.44 5.88 -16.89
N GLY A 433 -21.31 5.03 -17.44
CA GLY A 433 -21.03 4.03 -18.48
C GLY A 433 -21.03 4.61 -19.90
N SER A 434 -21.32 5.90 -20.04
CA SER A 434 -21.15 6.69 -21.28
C SER A 434 -20.44 8.03 -21.05
N GLY A 435 -19.93 8.64 -22.12
CA GLY A 435 -19.36 10.00 -22.09
C GLY A 435 -17.89 10.10 -21.66
N ALA A 436 -17.01 9.29 -22.27
CA ALA A 436 -15.59 9.23 -21.86
C ALA A 436 -14.91 10.58 -22.02
N PRO A 437 -14.09 10.99 -21.04
CA PRO A 437 -13.25 12.14 -21.24
C PRO A 437 -12.30 11.84 -22.41
N SER A 438 -12.23 12.76 -23.37
CA SER A 438 -11.29 12.64 -24.48
C SER A 438 -9.86 12.86 -24.01
N GLY A 439 -8.91 12.30 -24.77
CA GLY A 439 -7.48 12.43 -24.51
C GLY A 439 -6.88 11.30 -23.67
N SER A 440 -5.64 11.53 -23.24
CA SER A 440 -4.78 10.57 -22.55
C SER A 440 -4.05 11.24 -21.37
N GLY A 441 -3.16 10.50 -20.70
CA GLY A 441 -2.39 11.00 -19.56
C GLY A 441 -3.13 11.01 -18.22
N TYR A 442 -4.31 10.39 -18.12
CA TYR A 442 -4.94 10.11 -16.83
C TYR A 442 -4.17 9.01 -16.11
N THR A 443 -3.90 9.21 -14.83
CA THR A 443 -3.12 8.28 -14.01
C THR A 443 -3.97 7.53 -13.00
N LYS A 444 -5.13 8.09 -12.63
CA LYS A 444 -6.04 7.48 -11.66
C LYS A 444 -7.48 7.90 -11.87
N ILE A 445 -8.40 6.99 -11.60
CA ILE A 445 -9.85 7.22 -11.64
C ILE A 445 -10.41 7.00 -10.24
N TYR A 446 -11.41 7.81 -9.90
CA TYR A 446 -12.18 7.76 -8.67
C TYR A 446 -13.65 7.74 -9.04
N SER A 447 -14.50 7.23 -8.15
CA SER A 447 -15.93 7.10 -8.41
C SER A 447 -16.75 7.47 -7.18
N THR A 448 -17.91 8.04 -7.43
CA THR A 448 -19.05 8.01 -6.51
C THR A 448 -19.94 6.83 -6.92
N ARG A 449 -21.18 6.77 -6.46
CA ARG A 449 -22.12 5.74 -6.91
C ARG A 449 -22.42 5.83 -8.41
N ASP A 450 -22.66 7.03 -8.94
CA ASP A 450 -23.20 7.22 -10.30
C ASP A 450 -22.34 8.18 -11.16
N ALA A 451 -21.10 8.46 -10.74
CA ALA A 451 -20.17 9.30 -11.49
C ALA A 451 -18.70 8.90 -11.29
N PHE A 452 -17.85 9.38 -12.19
CA PHE A 452 -16.40 9.21 -12.14
C PHE A 452 -15.67 10.56 -12.20
N ALA A 453 -14.45 10.56 -11.66
CA ALA A 453 -13.48 11.63 -11.79
C ALA A 453 -12.08 11.06 -12.08
N ALA A 454 -11.46 11.50 -13.17
CA ALA A 454 -10.13 11.10 -13.59
C ALA A 454 -9.11 12.22 -13.31
N LEU A 455 -7.96 11.83 -12.76
CA LEU A 455 -6.85 12.69 -12.36
C LEU A 455 -5.66 12.49 -13.30
N LYS A 456 -5.03 13.59 -13.73
CA LYS A 456 -3.77 13.59 -14.50
C LYS A 456 -2.55 13.87 -13.62
N THR A 457 -1.35 13.66 -14.16
CA THR A 457 -0.06 13.91 -13.48
C THR A 457 0.12 15.37 -13.05
N ASP A 458 -0.39 16.33 -13.84
CA ASP A 458 -0.36 17.75 -13.50
C ASP A 458 -1.40 18.14 -12.43
N GLY A 459 -2.21 17.17 -11.99
CA GLY A 459 -3.27 17.35 -11.02
C GLY A 459 -4.54 17.96 -11.58
N SER A 460 -4.74 18.03 -12.89
CA SER A 460 -6.03 18.39 -13.49
C SER A 460 -7.04 17.25 -13.38
N ILE A 461 -8.33 17.61 -13.26
CA ILE A 461 -9.43 16.67 -13.02
C ILE A 461 -10.49 16.79 -14.12
N THR A 462 -10.93 15.65 -14.64
CA THR A 462 -12.11 15.57 -15.52
C THR A 462 -13.14 14.65 -14.91
N ALA A 463 -14.39 15.10 -14.75
CA ALA A 463 -15.51 14.29 -14.26
C ALA A 463 -16.53 13.99 -15.36
N TRP A 464 -17.23 12.86 -15.23
CA TRP A 464 -18.34 12.45 -16.11
C TRP A 464 -19.32 11.54 -15.37
N GLY A 465 -20.50 11.30 -15.96
CA GLY A 465 -21.60 10.55 -15.36
C GLY A 465 -22.71 11.47 -14.84
N ASN A 466 -23.47 11.01 -13.86
CA ASN A 466 -24.60 11.76 -13.31
C ASN A 466 -24.14 13.08 -12.65
N SER A 467 -24.70 14.21 -13.12
CA SER A 467 -24.42 15.55 -12.58
C SER A 467 -24.72 15.66 -11.08
N ASP A 468 -25.79 15.01 -10.62
CA ASP A 468 -26.22 15.05 -9.23
C ASP A 468 -25.35 14.17 -8.32
N HIS A 469 -24.39 13.44 -8.89
CA HIS A 469 -23.41 12.60 -8.19
C HIS A 469 -21.96 13.06 -8.43
N GLY A 470 -21.77 14.28 -8.94
CA GLY A 470 -20.45 14.86 -9.19
C GLY A 470 -19.86 14.56 -10.56
N GLY A 471 -20.67 14.05 -11.50
CA GLY A 471 -20.28 13.86 -12.91
C GLY A 471 -20.05 15.16 -13.68
N THR A 472 -20.37 16.30 -13.08
CA THR A 472 -20.04 17.65 -13.59
C THR A 472 -19.54 18.52 -12.45
N GLY A 473 -18.96 19.68 -12.79
CA GLY A 473 -18.51 20.66 -11.78
C GLY A 473 -17.16 20.38 -11.12
N ALA A 474 -16.36 19.47 -11.69
CA ALA A 474 -14.97 19.29 -11.28
C ALA A 474 -14.19 20.63 -11.37
N PRO A 475 -13.22 20.86 -10.47
CA PRO A 475 -12.44 22.09 -10.46
C PRO A 475 -11.65 22.28 -11.77
N SER A 476 -11.57 23.53 -12.24
CA SER A 476 -10.87 23.88 -13.49
C SER A 476 -9.37 24.15 -13.31
N ASP A 477 -8.90 24.27 -12.07
CA ASP A 477 -7.48 24.42 -11.74
C ASP A 477 -6.78 23.06 -11.56
N ASN A 478 -5.47 23.10 -11.37
CA ASN A 478 -4.61 21.90 -11.29
C ASN A 478 -3.85 21.81 -9.96
N GLY A 479 -2.93 20.85 -9.85
CA GLY A 479 -2.13 20.60 -8.65
C GLY A 479 -2.82 19.74 -7.59
N TYR A 480 -3.96 19.10 -7.92
CA TYR A 480 -4.57 18.09 -7.07
C TYR A 480 -3.73 16.80 -7.07
N THR A 481 -3.65 16.15 -5.92
CA THR A 481 -2.83 14.95 -5.71
C THR A 481 -3.66 13.71 -5.41
N LYS A 482 -4.87 13.91 -4.86
CA LYS A 482 -5.80 12.82 -4.54
C LYS A 482 -7.25 13.33 -4.54
N ILE A 483 -8.16 12.48 -4.99
CA ILE A 483 -9.61 12.68 -4.88
C ILE A 483 -10.16 11.68 -3.85
N TYR A 484 -11.20 12.09 -3.15
CA TYR A 484 -11.97 11.30 -2.20
C TYR A 484 -13.44 11.41 -2.55
N SER A 485 -14.22 10.39 -2.21
CA SER A 485 -15.63 10.30 -2.57
C SER A 485 -16.51 10.01 -1.36
N THR A 486 -17.74 10.51 -1.42
CA THR A 486 -18.92 10.00 -0.70
C THR A 486 -19.81 9.25 -1.69
N TRP A 487 -21.07 8.94 -1.36
CA TRP A 487 -22.02 8.34 -2.30
C TRP A 487 -22.29 9.21 -3.53
N SER A 488 -22.32 10.54 -3.37
CA SER A 488 -22.77 11.47 -4.42
C SER A 488 -21.92 12.75 -4.55
N ALA A 489 -20.76 12.80 -3.90
CA ALA A 489 -19.85 13.94 -3.99
C ALA A 489 -18.38 13.55 -4.00
N PHE A 490 -17.55 14.47 -4.48
CA PHE A 490 -16.10 14.35 -4.48
C PHE A 490 -15.44 15.48 -3.69
N ALA A 491 -14.25 15.21 -3.16
CA ALA A 491 -13.34 16.18 -2.56
C ALA A 491 -11.91 15.94 -3.04
N ALA A 492 -11.28 16.93 -3.67
CA ALA A 492 -9.91 16.87 -4.16
C ALA A 492 -8.95 17.64 -3.26
N LEU A 493 -7.79 17.03 -2.98
CA LEU A 493 -6.75 17.52 -2.07
C LEU A 493 -5.49 17.89 -2.86
N LYS A 494 -4.94 19.09 -2.61
CA LYS A 494 -3.66 19.54 -3.17
C LYS A 494 -2.48 19.23 -2.25
N ALA A 495 -1.26 19.36 -2.78
CA ALA A 495 -0.02 19.13 -2.02
C ALA A 495 0.18 20.12 -0.85
N ASP A 496 -0.32 21.36 -0.99
CA ASP A 496 -0.33 22.32 0.11
C ASP A 496 -1.40 22.01 1.18
N GLY A 497 -2.27 21.04 0.90
CA GLY A 497 -3.35 20.62 1.77
C GLY A 497 -4.62 21.44 1.63
N SER A 498 -4.80 22.23 0.57
CA SER A 498 -6.09 22.85 0.24
C SER A 498 -7.08 21.84 -0.37
N ILE A 499 -8.39 22.06 -0.15
CA ILE A 499 -9.46 21.13 -0.52
C ILE A 499 -10.51 21.85 -1.38
N THR A 500 -10.91 21.20 -2.48
CA THR A 500 -12.08 21.61 -3.28
C THR A 500 -13.07 20.46 -3.35
N ALA A 501 -14.35 20.71 -3.06
CA ALA A 501 -15.42 19.73 -3.18
C ALA A 501 -16.43 20.10 -4.28
N TRP A 502 -17.03 19.08 -4.89
CA TRP A 502 -18.09 19.22 -5.90
C TRP A 502 -19.03 18.01 -5.90
N GLY A 503 -20.16 18.12 -6.60
CA GLY A 503 -21.24 17.13 -6.60
C GLY A 503 -22.41 17.56 -5.73
N ASN A 504 -23.16 16.61 -5.19
CA ASN A 504 -24.36 16.93 -4.41
C ASN A 504 -24.02 17.66 -3.11
N SER A 505 -24.57 18.86 -2.91
CA SER A 505 -24.32 19.66 -1.70
C SER A 505 -24.78 18.97 -0.41
N ASP A 506 -25.83 18.16 -0.46
CA ASP A 506 -26.33 17.44 0.72
C ASP A 506 -25.43 16.26 1.11
N TRP A 507 -24.53 15.83 0.22
CA TRP A 507 -23.63 14.69 0.38
C TRP A 507 -22.15 15.10 0.45
N GLY A 508 -21.89 16.37 0.80
CA GLY A 508 -20.53 16.90 0.98
C GLY A 508 -19.91 17.55 -0.27
N GLY A 509 -20.69 17.73 -1.34
CA GLY A 509 -20.26 18.38 -2.59
C GLY A 509 -20.11 19.89 -2.51
N SER A 510 -20.38 20.48 -1.34
CA SER A 510 -20.10 21.89 -1.05
C SER A 510 -19.70 22.05 0.42
N GLY A 511 -19.15 23.22 0.77
CA GLY A 511 -18.76 23.52 2.15
C GLY A 511 -17.42 22.93 2.59
N ALA A 512 -16.56 22.53 1.65
CA ALA A 512 -15.17 22.17 1.96
C ALA A 512 -14.47 23.29 2.74
N PRO A 513 -13.60 22.96 3.70
CA PRO A 513 -13.01 23.95 4.58
C PRO A 513 -12.03 24.85 3.83
N SER A 514 -12.06 26.15 4.16
CA SER A 514 -11.05 27.10 3.70
C SER A 514 -9.70 26.84 4.37
N GLY A 515 -8.60 27.12 3.65
CA GLY A 515 -7.24 27.04 4.18
C GLY A 515 -6.48 25.82 3.64
N ASN A 516 -5.32 25.55 4.26
CA ASN A 516 -4.36 24.55 3.81
C ASN A 516 -3.87 23.68 4.98
N GLY A 517 -2.93 22.76 4.70
CA GLY A 517 -2.32 21.88 5.69
C GLY A 517 -3.12 20.61 6.03
N TYR A 518 -4.21 20.32 5.31
CA TYR A 518 -4.87 19.02 5.39
C TYR A 518 -4.01 17.94 4.71
N THR A 519 -3.92 16.77 5.31
CA THR A 519 -3.07 15.67 4.85
C THR A 519 -3.88 14.47 4.38
N LYS A 520 -5.12 14.31 4.85
CA LYS A 520 -6.00 13.21 4.46
C LYS A 520 -7.47 13.58 4.66
N ILE A 521 -8.33 13.06 3.78
CA ILE A 521 -9.79 13.15 3.90
C ILE A 521 -10.33 11.73 4.15
N TYR A 522 -11.41 11.65 4.92
CA TYR A 522 -12.17 10.45 5.22
C TYR A 522 -13.64 10.69 4.92
N SER A 523 -14.39 9.63 4.62
CA SER A 523 -15.78 9.73 4.19
C SER A 523 -16.73 8.84 4.98
N THR A 524 -17.94 9.34 5.25
CA THR A 524 -19.12 8.47 5.43
C THR A 524 -19.88 8.39 4.10
N ASN A 525 -21.14 7.93 4.11
CA ASN A 525 -21.96 7.97 2.90
C ASN A 525 -22.24 9.39 2.42
N GLY A 526 -22.43 10.38 3.32
CA GLY A 526 -22.83 11.75 2.97
C GLY A 526 -21.95 12.87 3.52
N ALA A 527 -20.86 12.55 4.22
CA ALA A 527 -20.01 13.55 4.85
C ALA A 527 -18.52 13.25 4.70
N PHE A 528 -17.71 14.31 4.82
CA PHE A 528 -16.26 14.23 4.82
C PHE A 528 -15.67 14.75 6.13
N ALA A 529 -14.54 14.16 6.54
CA ALA A 529 -13.69 14.64 7.62
C ALA A 529 -12.24 14.79 7.12
N ALA A 530 -11.71 16.00 7.13
CA ALA A 530 -10.32 16.29 6.76
C ALA A 530 -9.43 16.39 8.01
N LEU A 531 -8.30 15.70 7.98
CA LEU A 531 -7.29 15.64 9.04
C LEU A 531 -6.06 16.47 8.66
N LYS A 532 -5.54 17.26 9.60
CA LYS A 532 -4.27 18.00 9.47
C LYS A 532 -3.10 17.27 10.10
N ALA A 533 -1.88 17.72 9.79
CA ALA A 533 -0.63 17.18 10.36
C ALA A 533 -0.53 17.32 11.89
N ASP A 534 -1.12 18.37 12.47
CA ASP A 534 -1.22 18.54 13.93
C ASP A 534 -2.29 17.65 14.58
N GLY A 535 -3.03 16.90 13.76
CA GLY A 535 -4.10 16.03 14.18
C GLY A 535 -5.41 16.75 14.49
N SER A 536 -5.59 18.01 14.08
CA SER A 536 -6.91 18.67 14.09
C SER A 536 -7.79 18.18 12.94
N ILE A 537 -9.11 18.18 13.14
CA ILE A 537 -10.10 17.67 12.19
C ILE A 537 -11.06 18.79 11.80
N THR A 538 -11.50 18.80 10.55
CA THR A 538 -12.63 19.63 10.09
C THR A 538 -13.60 18.78 9.30
N VAL A 539 -14.90 18.97 9.54
CA VAL A 539 -15.96 18.12 9.01
C VAL A 539 -16.93 18.97 8.18
N TRP A 540 -17.41 18.43 7.07
CA TRP A 540 -18.46 19.04 6.25
C TRP A 540 -19.33 17.96 5.59
N GLY A 541 -20.47 18.37 5.02
CA GLY A 541 -21.53 17.45 4.60
C GLY A 541 -22.47 17.08 5.75
N LYS A 542 -23.28 16.04 5.55
CA LYS A 542 -24.34 15.62 6.48
C LYS A 542 -24.26 14.11 6.75
N SER A 543 -24.57 13.68 7.97
CA SER A 543 -24.96 12.28 8.20
C SER A 543 -26.37 12.07 7.64
N THR A 544 -26.59 11.00 6.88
CA THR A 544 -27.86 10.72 6.21
C THR A 544 -28.23 9.26 6.44
N ASN A 545 -29.10 8.99 7.43
CA ASN A 545 -29.64 7.65 7.59
C ASN A 545 -30.57 7.33 6.40
N GLU A 546 -30.27 6.33 5.58
CA GLU A 546 -31.17 5.86 4.51
C GLU A 546 -32.51 5.33 5.05
N VAL A 547 -32.59 4.98 6.35
CA VAL A 547 -33.73 4.28 6.95
C VAL A 547 -34.65 5.18 7.80
N SER A 548 -34.32 6.46 8.06
CA SER A 548 -35.28 7.36 8.74
C SER A 548 -35.00 8.84 8.51
N ILE A 549 -36.02 9.50 7.95
CA ILE A 549 -36.15 10.93 7.73
C ILE A 549 -36.21 11.64 9.11
N SER A 550 -35.15 12.26 9.60
CA SER A 550 -35.25 13.47 10.47
C SER A 550 -33.95 14.11 10.95
N ASP A 551 -32.82 13.41 11.05
CA ASP A 551 -31.61 14.02 11.66
C ASP A 551 -30.67 14.65 10.63
N ASN A 552 -31.13 15.76 10.05
CA ASN A 552 -30.35 16.68 9.20
C ASN A 552 -29.33 17.52 10.04
N THR A 553 -28.73 16.92 11.07
CA THR A 553 -27.83 17.64 11.99
C THR A 553 -26.47 17.85 11.34
N PRO A 554 -25.93 19.09 11.33
CA PRO A 554 -24.53 19.31 10.97
C PRO A 554 -23.65 18.45 11.88
N LEU A 555 -22.74 17.68 11.28
CA LEU A 555 -21.77 16.92 12.04
C LEU A 555 -20.92 17.86 12.88
N GLY A 556 -21.04 17.78 14.20
CA GLY A 556 -20.17 18.51 15.10
C GLY A 556 -18.71 18.15 14.82
N THR A 557 -17.85 19.16 14.67
CA THR A 557 -16.41 18.92 14.51
C THR A 557 -15.81 18.51 15.86
N PRO A 558 -15.12 17.36 15.96
CA PRO A 558 -14.47 16.97 17.21
C PRO A 558 -13.43 18.02 17.61
N LEU A 559 -13.51 18.49 18.85
CA LEU A 559 -12.58 19.47 19.39
C LEU A 559 -11.21 18.84 19.69
N GLY A 560 -10.17 19.65 19.55
CA GLY A 560 -8.78 19.30 19.90
C GLY A 560 -7.94 18.83 18.71
N ASN A 561 -6.73 18.38 19.03
CA ASN A 561 -5.69 17.95 18.10
C ASN A 561 -5.10 16.58 18.52
N GLY A 562 -4.08 16.13 17.79
CA GLY A 562 -3.38 14.87 18.06
C GLY A 562 -4.10 13.60 17.57
N TYR A 563 -5.17 13.73 16.78
CA TYR A 563 -5.77 12.59 16.09
C TYR A 563 -4.83 12.11 14.98
N THR A 564 -4.71 10.80 14.83
CA THR A 564 -3.79 10.16 13.87
C THR A 564 -4.53 9.37 12.80
N LYS A 565 -5.78 8.97 13.05
CA LYS A 565 -6.59 8.17 12.13
C LYS A 565 -8.08 8.38 12.40
N ILE A 566 -8.89 8.24 11.35
CA ILE A 566 -10.35 8.24 11.41
C ILE A 566 -10.86 6.95 10.75
N TYR A 567 -11.91 6.38 11.31
CA TYR A 567 -12.69 5.26 10.79
C TYR A 567 -14.14 5.69 10.65
N SER A 568 -14.90 5.06 9.75
CA SER A 568 -16.29 5.43 9.50
C SER A 568 -17.19 4.25 9.16
N ASN A 569 -18.47 4.38 9.50
CA ASN A 569 -19.55 3.64 8.87
C ASN A 569 -20.37 4.59 7.98
N ALA A 570 -21.61 4.25 7.65
CA ALA A 570 -22.42 5.04 6.73
C ALA A 570 -22.70 6.45 7.24
N ASP A 571 -22.77 6.63 8.57
CA ASP A 571 -23.33 7.85 9.18
C ASP A 571 -22.58 8.37 10.42
N ALA A 572 -21.51 7.70 10.83
CA ALA A 572 -20.68 8.10 11.96
C ALA A 572 -19.19 7.95 11.67
N PHE A 573 -18.40 8.72 12.42
CA PHE A 573 -16.95 8.68 12.43
C PHE A 573 -16.42 8.34 13.82
N VAL A 574 -15.22 7.76 13.85
CA VAL A 574 -14.42 7.56 15.06
C VAL A 574 -12.99 7.97 14.79
N ALA A 575 -12.50 8.98 15.48
CA ALA A 575 -11.10 9.40 15.43
C ALA A 575 -10.32 8.81 16.60
N VAL A 576 -9.07 8.43 16.32
CA VAL A 576 -8.14 7.83 17.28
C VAL A 576 -6.93 8.75 17.43
N LYS A 577 -6.52 9.00 18.67
CA LYS A 577 -5.26 9.70 19.01
C LYS A 577 -4.11 8.72 19.23
N ALA A 578 -2.88 9.25 19.22
CA ALA A 578 -1.67 8.45 19.45
C ALA A 578 -1.66 7.73 20.82
N ASP A 579 -2.28 8.31 21.85
CA ASP A 579 -2.43 7.71 23.18
C ASP A 579 -3.55 6.64 23.27
N GLY A 580 -4.22 6.38 22.14
CA GLY A 580 -5.34 5.46 22.04
C GLY A 580 -6.64 5.98 22.66
N SER A 581 -6.75 7.27 22.97
CA SER A 581 -8.06 7.89 23.20
C SER A 581 -8.84 7.98 21.89
N ILE A 582 -10.16 7.89 21.99
CA ILE A 582 -11.05 7.92 20.83
C ILE A 582 -12.16 8.95 21.02
N THR A 583 -12.61 9.51 19.91
CA THR A 583 -13.76 10.43 19.86
C THR A 583 -14.64 10.01 18.69
N ALA A 584 -15.92 9.77 18.96
CA ALA A 584 -16.92 9.48 17.93
C ALA A 584 -17.84 10.69 17.76
N TRP A 585 -18.32 10.87 16.54
CA TRP A 585 -19.32 11.88 16.20
C TRP A 585 -20.15 11.40 15.00
N GLY A 586 -21.30 12.04 14.78
CA GLY A 586 -22.29 11.66 13.78
C GLY A 586 -23.53 11.04 14.39
N SER A 587 -24.25 10.26 13.59
CA SER A 587 -25.51 9.65 14.01
C SER A 587 -25.29 8.83 15.30
N SER A 588 -25.98 9.21 16.38
CA SER A 588 -25.89 8.48 17.65
C SER A 588 -26.41 7.05 17.52
N TYR A 589 -27.38 6.84 16.63
CA TYR A 589 -27.89 5.52 16.24
C TYR A 589 -26.77 4.66 15.63
N SER A 590 -25.95 5.26 14.76
CA SER A 590 -24.86 4.59 14.04
C SER A 590 -23.55 4.54 14.83
N GLY A 591 -23.58 4.75 16.15
CA GLY A 591 -22.38 4.71 16.99
C GLY A 591 -21.53 6.00 16.99
N GLY A 592 -22.11 7.12 16.54
CA GLY A 592 -21.53 8.47 16.65
C GLY A 592 -21.41 8.98 18.09
N THR A 593 -21.79 8.19 19.09
CA THR A 593 -21.55 8.44 20.51
C THR A 593 -20.87 7.23 21.14
N ILE A 594 -19.78 7.47 21.88
CA ILE A 594 -19.03 6.41 22.55
C ILE A 594 -19.74 6.04 23.86
N PRO A 595 -20.12 4.76 24.08
CA PRO A 595 -20.63 4.31 25.36
C PRO A 595 -19.63 4.55 26.51
N THR A 596 -20.14 4.88 27.69
CA THR A 596 -19.31 5.14 28.89
C THR A 596 -18.44 3.95 29.30
N SER A 597 -18.86 2.73 28.96
CA SER A 597 -18.10 1.48 29.16
C SER A 597 -16.82 1.41 28.31
N ILE A 598 -16.79 2.14 27.19
CA ILE A 598 -15.63 2.24 26.28
C ILE A 598 -14.80 3.49 26.62
N GLY A 599 -15.46 4.59 26.98
CA GLY A 599 -14.82 5.88 27.29
C GLY A 599 -13.94 5.92 28.55
N ARG A 600 -14.03 4.91 29.43
CA ARG A 600 -13.15 4.74 30.60
C ARG A 600 -12.12 3.64 30.40
N ILE A 601 -11.34 3.68 29.33
CA ILE A 601 -10.00 3.07 29.43
C ILE A 601 -9.09 4.12 30.05
N ALA A 602 -9.07 4.15 31.39
CA ALA A 602 -8.02 4.83 32.12
C ALA A 602 -6.68 4.46 31.46
N PRO A 603 -5.80 5.43 31.14
CA PRO A 603 -4.46 5.08 30.70
C PRO A 603 -3.94 4.06 31.71
N ALA A 604 -3.58 2.86 31.23
CA ALA A 604 -2.92 1.89 32.07
C ALA A 604 -1.81 2.66 32.77
N LYS A 605 -1.88 2.67 34.11
CA LYS A 605 -1.07 3.49 35.02
C LYS A 605 0.30 3.76 34.39
N VAL A 606 0.49 5.00 33.97
CA VAL A 606 1.73 5.50 33.39
C VAL A 606 2.85 5.16 34.37
N VAL A 607 3.65 4.16 34.04
CA VAL A 607 5.02 4.09 34.52
C VAL A 607 5.81 4.85 33.48
N SER A 608 5.83 6.16 33.62
CA SER A 608 6.68 7.04 32.84
C SER A 608 8.13 6.64 33.09
N TYR A 609 8.74 5.94 32.15
CA TYR A 609 10.20 5.88 32.04
C TYR A 609 10.62 6.94 31.04
N THR A 610 11.02 8.09 31.54
CA THR A 610 11.65 9.13 30.73
C THR A 610 13.10 8.72 30.50
N MET A 611 13.42 8.19 29.31
CA MET A 611 14.80 7.94 28.88
C MET A 611 15.38 9.22 28.30
N ASN A 612 16.20 9.93 29.08
CA ASN A 612 16.84 11.21 28.71
C ASN A 612 18.31 11.05 28.27
N GLY A 613 18.74 9.90 27.73
CA GLY A 613 20.16 9.63 27.44
C GLY A 613 20.44 9.00 26.06
N ASP A 614 21.57 9.37 25.47
CA ASP A 614 22.10 8.88 24.20
C ASP A 614 22.28 7.34 24.19
N ILE A 615 21.85 6.69 23.11
CA ILE A 615 22.12 5.28 22.81
C ILE A 615 23.46 5.19 22.06
N SER A 616 24.47 4.54 22.63
CA SER A 616 25.70 4.19 21.91
C SER A 616 25.65 2.78 21.36
N VAL A 617 25.84 2.61 20.05
CA VAL A 617 25.98 1.30 19.40
C VAL A 617 27.46 0.98 19.22
N ASP A 618 27.99 0.08 20.05
CA ASP A 618 29.34 -0.47 19.87
C ASP A 618 29.25 -1.71 18.97
N ILE A 619 29.90 -1.64 17.80
CA ILE A 619 30.03 -2.79 16.90
C ILE A 619 31.36 -3.48 17.19
N GLU A 620 31.31 -4.72 17.68
CA GLU A 620 32.52 -5.51 17.87
C GLU A 620 32.97 -6.14 16.53
N PRO A 621 34.30 -6.28 16.30
CA PRO A 621 34.84 -6.93 15.11
C PRO A 621 34.33 -8.36 14.93
N ILE A 622 34.18 -8.76 13.66
CA ILE A 622 33.76 -10.11 13.24
C ILE A 622 34.84 -11.13 13.65
N HIS A 623 34.57 -11.94 14.68
CA HIS A 623 35.44 -13.08 15.02
C HIS A 623 34.98 -14.36 14.29
N ARG A 624 35.82 -14.81 13.34
CA ARG A 624 35.63 -16.03 12.54
C ARG A 624 36.19 -17.25 13.26
N THR A 625 35.48 -18.39 13.21
CA THR A 625 35.96 -19.66 13.80
C THR A 625 36.53 -20.65 12.77
N THR A 626 36.42 -20.41 11.46
CA THR A 626 36.86 -21.38 10.44
C THR A 626 37.53 -20.74 9.20
N GLY A 627 38.86 -20.59 9.25
CA GLY A 627 39.86 -20.83 8.20
C GLY A 627 39.80 -20.27 6.76
N HIS A 628 38.68 -19.83 6.19
CA HIS A 628 38.62 -19.41 4.78
C HIS A 628 38.09 -17.98 4.59
N LYS A 629 38.68 -17.26 3.62
CA LYS A 629 38.48 -15.84 3.37
C LYS A 629 37.27 -15.58 2.46
N SER A 630 36.26 -14.85 2.96
CA SER A 630 35.15 -14.30 2.16
C SER A 630 34.83 -12.85 2.55
N ALA A 631 34.38 -12.04 1.57
CA ALA A 631 33.87 -10.68 1.74
C ALA A 631 32.33 -10.67 1.91
N ALA A 632 31.79 -9.71 2.67
CA ALA A 632 30.35 -9.50 2.84
C ALA A 632 29.92 -8.17 2.20
N PHE A 633 28.84 -8.22 1.43
CA PHE A 633 28.24 -7.07 0.77
C PHE A 633 26.99 -6.64 1.53
N VAL A 634 26.83 -5.33 1.76
CA VAL A 634 25.54 -4.77 2.20
C VAL A 634 25.00 -4.00 1.01
N GLY A 635 23.83 -4.40 0.54
CA GLY A 635 23.08 -3.66 -0.46
C GLY A 635 21.62 -4.01 -0.32
N GLY A 636 20.81 -2.97 -0.20
CA GLY A 636 19.37 -3.09 -0.11
C GLY A 636 18.77 -1.71 -0.27
N TYR A 637 17.54 -1.70 -0.77
CA TYR A 637 16.68 -0.54 -0.93
C TYR A 637 16.91 0.54 0.15
N ASN A 638 17.34 1.72 -0.27
CA ASN A 638 17.38 2.92 0.57
C ASN A 638 15.98 3.58 0.69
N THR A 639 14.91 2.82 0.49
CA THR A 639 13.55 3.25 0.79
C THR A 639 13.19 2.97 2.25
N ILE A 640 12.61 3.98 2.91
CA ILE A 640 11.91 3.79 4.18
C ILE A 640 10.83 2.71 3.96
N GLY A 641 10.95 1.57 4.65
CA GLY A 641 9.98 0.47 4.61
C GLY A 641 10.36 -0.76 3.80
N ALA A 642 11.53 -0.81 3.14
CA ALA A 642 12.00 -2.00 2.43
C ALA A 642 13.03 -2.83 3.24
N PRO A 643 13.07 -4.17 3.07
CA PRO A 643 14.01 -5.02 3.79
C PRO A 643 15.44 -4.77 3.31
N THR A 644 16.36 -4.62 4.26
CA THR A 644 17.79 -4.57 3.99
C THR A 644 18.34 -5.98 3.88
N ARG A 645 19.11 -6.20 2.82
CA ARG A 645 19.73 -7.49 2.53
C ARG A 645 21.23 -7.43 2.80
N MET A 646 21.73 -8.43 3.54
CA MET A 646 23.15 -8.77 3.59
C MET A 646 23.38 -9.96 2.66
N THR A 647 24.36 -9.83 1.77
CA THR A 647 24.73 -10.87 0.80
C THR A 647 26.11 -11.40 1.16
N TRP A 648 26.24 -12.72 1.24
CA TRP A 648 27.49 -13.41 1.59
C TRP A 648 28.04 -14.16 0.37
N SER A 649 29.37 -14.21 0.21
CA SER A 649 29.98 -15.03 -0.84
C SER A 649 29.74 -16.52 -0.59
N LEU A 650 29.71 -17.31 -1.68
CA LEU A 650 29.78 -18.76 -1.63
C LEU A 650 30.94 -19.23 -0.73
N ASN A 651 30.70 -20.25 0.10
CA ASN A 651 31.62 -20.88 1.08
C ASN A 651 31.89 -20.15 2.41
N ALA A 652 31.16 -19.08 2.76
CA ALA A 652 31.20 -18.55 4.11
C ALA A 652 30.57 -19.57 5.09
N GLY A 653 31.37 -20.16 5.99
CA GLY A 653 30.88 -21.02 7.07
C GLY A 653 29.97 -20.27 8.07
N LEU A 654 29.82 -20.83 9.28
CA LEU A 654 29.10 -20.19 10.39
C LEU A 654 29.61 -18.75 10.60
N SER A 655 28.76 -17.77 10.31
CA SER A 655 29.08 -16.35 10.46
C SER A 655 28.30 -15.78 11.63
N LYS A 656 29.01 -15.26 12.63
CA LYS A 656 28.45 -14.59 13.80
C LYS A 656 28.81 -13.11 13.75
N PHE A 657 27.82 -12.25 13.98
CA PHE A 657 28.09 -10.87 14.36
C PHE A 657 27.43 -10.58 15.70
N SER A 658 28.06 -9.70 16.48
CA SER A 658 27.58 -9.32 17.80
C SER A 658 27.37 -7.82 17.85
N VAL A 659 26.21 -7.39 18.30
CA VAL A 659 25.94 -5.98 18.60
C VAL A 659 25.86 -5.85 20.11
N MET A 660 26.62 -4.91 20.67
CA MET A 660 26.54 -4.58 22.09
C MET A 660 25.55 -3.44 22.26
N LEU A 661 24.38 -3.75 22.82
CA LEU A 661 23.44 -2.74 23.27
C LEU A 661 23.77 -2.42 24.72
N ARG A 662 24.05 -1.16 25.02
CA ARG A 662 24.29 -0.73 26.41
C ARG A 662 23.05 0.00 26.91
N ASP A 663 22.51 -0.50 28.00
CA ASP A 663 21.58 0.22 28.85
C ASP A 663 22.41 1.13 29.75
N THR A 664 22.37 2.43 29.47
CA THR A 664 23.20 3.45 30.13
C THR A 664 22.71 3.79 31.54
N ASP A 665 21.48 3.45 31.90
CA ASP A 665 20.87 3.77 33.19
C ASP A 665 21.21 2.73 34.28
N ASN A 666 21.36 1.46 33.90
CA ASN A 666 21.76 0.39 34.83
C ASN A 666 23.10 -0.28 34.48
N GLY A 667 23.75 0.15 33.40
CA GLY A 667 25.02 -0.39 32.92
C GLY A 667 24.92 -1.79 32.30
N THR A 668 23.72 -2.33 32.13
CA THR A 668 23.49 -3.67 31.57
C THR A 668 23.84 -3.68 30.10
N LYS A 669 24.65 -4.65 29.69
CA LYS A 669 25.05 -4.83 28.31
C LYS A 669 24.34 -6.04 27.72
N TYR A 670 23.53 -5.83 26.71
CA TYR A 670 22.94 -6.92 25.94
C TYR A 670 23.82 -7.20 24.73
N LYS A 671 24.41 -8.39 24.70
CA LYS A 671 25.15 -8.87 23.53
C LYS A 671 24.18 -9.63 22.63
N VAL A 672 23.79 -8.99 21.53
CA VAL A 672 22.90 -9.61 20.54
C VAL A 672 23.76 -10.35 19.55
N HIS A 673 23.64 -11.68 19.52
CA HIS A 673 24.34 -12.53 18.57
C HIS A 673 23.42 -12.87 17.40
N LEU A 674 23.83 -12.45 16.21
CA LEU A 674 23.16 -12.80 14.97
C LEU A 674 24.01 -13.87 14.28
N VAL A 675 23.44 -15.08 14.19
CA VAL A 675 24.14 -16.29 13.73
C VAL A 675 23.52 -16.77 12.42
N ALA A 676 24.30 -16.73 11.35
CA ALA A 676 23.94 -17.30 10.06
C ALA A 676 24.56 -18.70 9.92
N LYS A 677 23.72 -19.73 9.75
CA LYS A 677 24.15 -21.12 9.48
C LYS A 677 23.77 -21.50 8.05
N MET A 678 24.76 -21.53 7.15
CA MET A 678 24.59 -21.87 5.73
C MET A 678 24.71 -23.39 5.52
N ILE A 679 23.71 -24.02 4.89
CA ILE A 679 23.75 -25.44 4.47
C ILE A 679 23.31 -25.53 3.01
N SER A 680 24.17 -25.17 2.04
CA SER A 680 23.92 -25.44 0.61
C SER A 680 25.20 -25.25 -0.21
N LYS A 681 25.35 -26.05 -1.28
CA LYS A 681 26.56 -26.17 -2.12
C LYS A 681 26.52 -25.43 -3.46
N LEU A 682 25.44 -24.74 -3.84
CA LEU A 682 25.36 -24.01 -5.12
C LEU A 682 24.46 -22.77 -4.98
N GLY A 683 24.94 -21.60 -5.40
CA GLY A 683 24.21 -20.31 -5.48
C GLY A 683 24.55 -19.26 -4.41
N CYS A 684 24.58 -17.97 -4.80
CA CYS A 684 24.60 -16.81 -3.90
C CYS A 684 23.26 -16.74 -3.14
N ASN A 685 23.30 -16.61 -1.80
CA ASN A 685 22.09 -16.60 -0.96
C ASN A 685 22.02 -15.32 -0.09
N PHE A 686 20.80 -14.80 0.09
CA PHE A 686 20.48 -13.52 0.73
C PHE A 686 20.02 -13.69 2.21
N ILE A 687 20.33 -12.73 3.09
CA ILE A 687 19.79 -12.65 4.46
C ILE A 687 19.14 -11.27 4.68
N ALA A 688 17.84 -11.25 5.04
CA ALA A 688 17.15 -10.04 5.47
C ALA A 688 17.47 -9.73 6.94
N ILE A 689 17.77 -8.46 7.28
CA ILE A 689 18.25 -8.08 8.62
C ILE A 689 17.14 -7.52 9.52
N ASN A 690 16.00 -7.11 8.96
CA ASN A 690 15.01 -6.30 9.65
C ASN A 690 13.58 -6.82 9.56
N ASN A 691 13.37 -8.14 9.44
CA ASN A 691 12.03 -8.71 9.57
C ASN A 691 11.91 -9.63 10.78
N ALA A 692 11.15 -9.19 11.77
CA ALA A 692 10.51 -10.05 12.75
C ALA A 692 9.13 -10.46 12.19
N ALA A 693 9.12 -11.20 11.07
CA ALA A 693 7.96 -11.95 10.60
C ALA A 693 8.40 -12.96 9.52
N THR A 694 7.77 -14.12 9.59
CA THR A 694 7.98 -15.39 8.88
C THR A 694 8.09 -15.29 7.36
N CYS A 695 9.05 -16.04 6.80
CA CYS A 695 9.13 -16.36 5.38
C CYS A 695 7.92 -17.21 4.95
N TYR A 696 7.25 -16.79 3.86
CA TYR A 696 6.48 -17.68 3.00
C TYR A 696 7.33 -17.95 1.74
N GLY A 697 7.56 -19.22 1.43
CA GLY A 697 8.26 -19.67 0.21
C GLY A 697 9.64 -20.27 0.45
N ASP A 698 9.81 -21.52 0.03
CA ASP A 698 10.94 -22.43 0.27
C ASP A 698 12.34 -21.86 -0.08
N VAL A 699 13.17 -21.61 0.94
CA VAL A 699 14.65 -21.75 0.85
C VAL A 699 15.23 -22.10 2.23
N HIS A 700 16.01 -23.18 2.33
CA HIS A 700 16.58 -23.74 3.55
C HIS A 700 17.71 -22.92 4.23
N ASN A 701 17.45 -21.69 4.68
CA ASN A 701 18.42 -20.91 5.49
C ASN A 701 17.75 -20.41 6.79
N LYS A 702 18.11 -21.02 7.94
CA LYS A 702 17.60 -20.60 9.27
C LYS A 702 18.50 -19.52 9.88
N LEU A 703 17.93 -18.36 10.20
CA LEU A 703 18.55 -17.33 11.05
C LEU A 703 18.31 -17.70 12.53
N PHE A 704 19.37 -17.72 13.33
CA PHE A 704 19.26 -17.85 14.79
C PHE A 704 19.62 -16.51 15.43
N ILE A 705 18.66 -15.94 16.16
CA ILE A 705 18.87 -14.78 17.02
C ILE A 705 18.94 -15.31 18.44
N SER A 706 20.10 -15.23 19.09
CA SER A 706 20.24 -15.58 20.50
C SER A 706 20.58 -14.34 21.32
N PHE A 707 19.86 -14.17 22.41
CA PHE A 707 20.09 -13.13 23.40
C PHE A 707 20.85 -13.77 24.55
N ASP A 708 22.13 -13.44 24.66
CA ASP A 708 22.92 -13.84 25.82
C ASP A 708 22.90 -12.68 26.81
N LYS A 709 22.37 -12.93 28.01
CA LYS A 709 22.49 -12.01 29.14
C LYS A 709 23.92 -12.15 29.65
N ALA A 710 24.72 -11.09 29.52
CA ALA A 710 26.04 -11.01 30.16
C ALA A 710 25.90 -10.49 31.58
#